data_AF-A0AAV6K2B1-F1
#
_entry.id   AF-A0AAV6K2B1-F1
#
_cell.length_a   1.000
_cell.length_b   1.000
_cell.length_c   1.000
_cell.angle_alpha   90.00
_cell.angle_beta   90.00
_cell.angle_gamma   90.00
#
_symmetry.space_group_name_H-M   'P 1'
#
loop_
_entity.id
_entity.type
_entity.pdbx_description
1 polymer ?
#
loop_
_entity_poly.entity_id
_entity_poly.type
_entity_poly.pdbx_seq_one_letter_code
_entity_poly.pdbx_strand_id
1 'polypeptide(L)'
;MNIGENQTQLEATGFACDSKIHTDVCMSSRPVKIDMVAMKVYAPFSQGMPPANPTIHPYAIKNGKALMNTTVTSVQILRGNITLSPPCQYTHNVTAVIFSSGGYAQNLFHEFNEVIIPLFLTTRHFQSRLQFIVTDFRSKFVAKYKKILFHLSSYEVINPALNRSMHCFPGAVVGLHYHDHLAISNTTVPKGYSMLDFKQFLRESYNLKIQDLSQMEKPVLVLISQKKSRMFLNEDQVLTMMRALGFTVVVAKPGMMRHLNTVAEMLNLCSVMVGAHGAGLTNQVFLPEGAVLVQVVGLGLEWVSDNYFGEPARGMGLNYLEYKIEAEESSLISFYGRDHPVIVDPASLYSQGYKVNAKTLSRFSDCWKMEKAPRSLVLGATPFFCLLLLSLLYTVEIRSRQVLSNQWKKTHSGASRIEDQHHMHSLMERLLKGNKNLTQLEATGLACHYDFHTEVCVSNRPVRIDTLTMKVYVPYDQGMPEADRIIIPYAKREDKWITGTAVSSVQILRENISTAPACEYTHNVPVVVFSSGGSTGNIFHEFTELIVPLFLTSRHFQSRLRFMVTDFRLQFMSKYKKIFSHLSSYEVINPAANVSVHCFPGAVVGLHYHDHLAIKTTEIPEGYSMLDFKQFLRDSYNLRIRESSQTQTEKPTLILVSRKNSRAFLNEDEMVTMIKTLGFRVVIGQPDMMANMGKFAEVVNSCSVLVGAHGAGLTNAVFLPEGAVLVQVVGLGIDWISNTYFGIPAPGMGLNYMDYKIEPEESSLISLYGKDHPVIVDPESITSKGYEVGRAVYLLKQNFNIDVVRFRETLVKALGLLGRSAPLG
;
A
#
# COMPACT_ATOMS: atom_id res chain seq x y z
N MET A 1 3.84 -22.38 33.00
CA MET A 1 3.47 -21.12 33.65
C MET A 1 2.66 -21.53 34.85
N ASN A 2 3.11 -21.23 36.06
CA ASN A 2 2.24 -21.27 37.23
C ASN A 2 1.32 -20.04 37.17
N ILE A 3 0.19 -20.14 36.45
CA ILE A 3 -0.92 -19.17 36.58
C ILE A 3 -1.50 -19.23 38.00
N GLY A 4 -1.23 -20.30 38.76
CA GLY A 4 -1.62 -20.41 40.17
C GLY A 4 -1.26 -19.17 41.00
N GLU A 5 -0.08 -18.58 40.85
CA GLU A 5 0.31 -17.42 41.67
C GLU A 5 -0.34 -16.10 41.20
N ASN A 6 -0.34 -15.81 39.89
CA ASN A 6 -0.92 -14.56 39.37
C ASN A 6 -2.45 -14.57 39.32
N GLN A 7 -3.09 -15.74 39.19
CA GLN A 7 -4.54 -15.86 39.28
C GLN A 7 -5.01 -15.80 40.73
N THR A 8 -4.29 -16.41 41.67
CA THR A 8 -4.53 -16.20 43.11
C THR A 8 -4.33 -14.72 43.47
N GLN A 9 -3.33 -14.04 42.90
CA GLN A 9 -3.13 -12.60 43.07
C GLN A 9 -4.26 -11.77 42.45
N LEU A 10 -4.72 -12.10 41.24
CA LEU A 10 -5.83 -11.43 40.58
C LEU A 10 -7.13 -11.59 41.37
N GLU A 11 -7.39 -12.78 41.90
CA GLU A 11 -8.55 -13.10 42.74
C GLU A 11 -8.46 -12.40 44.10
N ALA A 12 -7.28 -12.37 44.73
CA ALA A 12 -7.07 -11.72 46.02
C ALA A 12 -7.05 -10.19 45.96
N THR A 13 -6.50 -9.61 44.89
CA THR A 13 -6.20 -8.16 44.82
C THR A 13 -6.99 -7.41 43.75
N GLY A 14 -7.57 -8.09 42.77
CA GLY A 14 -8.27 -7.48 41.65
C GLY A 14 -7.39 -6.94 40.52
N PHE A 15 -6.07 -7.17 40.59
CA PHE A 15 -5.11 -6.78 39.54
C PHE A 15 -3.90 -7.73 39.52
N ALA A 16 -3.42 -8.10 38.33
CA ALA A 16 -2.20 -8.87 38.16
C ALA A 16 -1.51 -8.51 36.85
N CYS A 17 -0.18 -8.60 36.82
CA CYS A 17 0.60 -8.48 35.59
C CYS A 17 1.54 -9.69 35.44
N ASP A 18 1.69 -10.15 34.20
CA ASP A 18 2.65 -11.18 33.80
C ASP A 18 3.58 -10.58 32.74
N SER A 19 4.83 -10.34 33.14
CA SER A 19 5.88 -9.78 32.27
C SER A 19 7.02 -10.79 32.15
N LYS A 20 7.14 -11.39 30.97
CA LYS A 20 8.19 -12.31 30.52
C LYS A 20 8.84 -11.78 29.24
N ILE A 21 9.89 -12.43 28.77
CA ILE A 21 10.64 -12.02 27.57
C ILE A 21 9.73 -11.80 26.34
N HIS A 22 8.64 -12.57 26.19
CA HIS A 22 7.72 -12.46 25.05
C HIS A 22 6.26 -12.14 25.41
N THR A 23 5.96 -12.00 26.71
CA THR A 23 4.60 -11.79 27.23
C THR A 23 4.63 -10.57 28.12
N ASP A 24 3.74 -9.62 27.89
CA ASP A 24 3.56 -8.47 28.78
C ASP A 24 2.07 -8.18 28.83
N VAL A 25 1.43 -8.70 29.87
CA VAL A 25 -0.03 -8.69 30.02
C VAL A 25 -0.39 -8.22 31.41
N CYS A 26 -1.29 -7.26 31.50
CA CYS A 26 -1.89 -6.86 32.76
C CYS A 26 -3.40 -7.02 32.70
N MET A 27 -3.98 -7.46 33.82
CA MET A 27 -5.39 -7.76 33.96
C MET A 27 -5.96 -7.05 35.17
N SER A 28 -7.16 -6.51 35.02
CA SER A 28 -8.00 -6.05 36.13
C SER A 28 -9.36 -6.71 36.07
N SER A 29 -9.76 -7.32 37.18
CA SER A 29 -11.10 -7.90 37.38
C SER A 29 -12.08 -6.90 38.01
N ARG A 30 -11.65 -5.65 38.21
CA ARG A 30 -12.47 -4.56 38.76
C ARG A 30 -12.83 -3.56 37.66
N PRO A 31 -13.89 -2.75 37.84
CA PRO A 31 -14.30 -1.78 36.83
C PRO A 31 -13.18 -0.82 36.46
N VAL A 32 -12.96 -0.63 35.15
CA VAL A 32 -11.96 0.27 34.61
C VAL A 32 -12.60 1.33 33.72
N LYS A 33 -11.92 2.46 33.57
CA LYS A 33 -12.21 3.46 32.53
C LYS A 33 -11.09 3.46 31.51
N ILE A 34 -11.44 3.47 30.22
CA ILE A 34 -10.49 3.42 29.11
C ILE A 34 -10.65 4.68 28.27
N ASP A 35 -9.59 5.49 28.24
CA ASP A 35 -9.48 6.66 27.38
C ASP A 35 -8.97 6.19 26.03
N MET A 36 -9.86 6.15 25.05
CA MET A 36 -9.57 5.67 23.70
C MET A 36 -8.70 6.64 22.90
N VAL A 37 -8.56 7.90 23.34
CA VAL A 37 -7.71 8.91 22.68
C VAL A 37 -6.28 8.77 23.16
N ALA A 38 -6.09 8.75 24.49
CA ALA A 38 -4.76 8.65 25.08
C ALA A 38 -4.26 7.21 25.26
N MET A 39 -5.12 6.21 24.98
CA MET A 39 -4.89 4.80 25.30
C MET A 39 -4.45 4.59 26.76
N LYS A 40 -5.20 5.19 27.69
CA LYS A 40 -4.98 5.10 29.13
C LYS A 40 -6.07 4.27 29.78
N VAL A 41 -5.68 3.32 30.62
CA VAL A 41 -6.59 2.49 31.41
C VAL A 41 -6.50 2.94 32.86
N TYR A 42 -7.57 3.56 33.35
CA TYR A 42 -7.71 3.94 34.75
C TYR A 42 -8.31 2.77 35.52
N ALA A 43 -7.47 2.09 36.29
CA ALA A 43 -7.87 0.97 37.11
C ALA A 43 -7.86 1.38 38.60
N PRO A 44 -8.78 0.84 39.42
CA PRO A 44 -8.87 1.19 40.83
C PRO A 44 -7.66 0.65 41.58
N PHE A 45 -7.28 1.33 42.66
CA PHE A 45 -6.17 0.87 43.48
C PHE A 45 -6.41 -0.56 43.98
N SER A 46 -5.39 -1.39 43.80
CA SER A 46 -5.35 -2.79 44.17
C SER A 46 -3.99 -3.06 44.81
N GLN A 47 -3.96 -3.88 45.86
CA GLN A 47 -2.71 -4.28 46.51
C GLN A 47 -1.73 -5.00 45.55
N GLY A 48 -2.22 -5.55 44.44
CA GLY A 48 -1.43 -6.22 43.41
C GLY A 48 -0.84 -5.28 42.35
N MET A 49 -1.14 -3.97 42.38
CA MET A 49 -0.58 -3.03 41.40
C MET A 49 0.88 -2.68 41.70
N PRO A 50 1.78 -2.63 40.69
CA PRO A 50 3.15 -2.17 40.87
C PRO A 50 3.20 -0.67 41.26
N PRO A 51 4.23 -0.23 42.02
CA PRO A 51 4.36 1.16 42.50
C PRO A 51 4.36 2.20 41.37
N ALA A 52 4.96 1.85 40.24
CA ALA A 52 4.95 2.66 39.02
C ALA A 52 3.79 2.24 38.11
N ASN A 53 3.22 3.19 37.37
CA ASN A 53 2.18 2.95 36.38
C ASN A 53 2.75 2.09 35.23
N PRO A 54 2.24 0.86 35.01
CA PRO A 54 2.77 0.00 33.96
C PRO A 54 2.39 0.53 32.57
N THR A 55 3.32 0.41 31.63
CA THR A 55 3.12 0.75 30.21
C THR A 55 3.28 -0.52 29.41
N ILE A 56 2.21 -0.98 28.78
CA ILE A 56 2.14 -2.26 28.07
C ILE A 56 2.06 -2.00 26.58
N HIS A 57 2.91 -2.65 25.79
CA HIS A 57 2.68 -2.76 24.34
C HIS A 57 1.73 -3.93 24.13
N PRO A 58 0.49 -3.77 23.63
CA PRO A 58 -0.49 -4.84 23.69
C PRO A 58 -0.34 -5.83 22.51
N TYR A 59 0.84 -6.46 22.37
CA TYR A 59 1.27 -7.33 21.26
C TYR A 59 2.20 -8.43 21.77
N ALA A 60 2.18 -9.65 21.21
CA ALA A 60 3.07 -10.73 21.64
C ALA A 60 4.49 -10.59 21.05
N ILE A 61 5.52 -11.03 21.77
CA ILE A 61 6.96 -10.88 21.43
C ILE A 61 7.49 -9.43 21.57
N LYS A 62 8.51 -9.24 22.43
CA LYS A 62 9.07 -7.92 22.81
C LYS A 62 10.50 -7.66 22.33
N ASN A 63 11.12 -8.62 21.64
CA ASN A 63 12.55 -8.61 21.34
C ASN A 63 12.95 -7.46 20.38
N GLY A 64 12.01 -7.00 19.54
CA GLY A 64 12.20 -5.88 18.62
C GLY A 64 11.78 -4.53 19.23
N LYS A 65 12.50 -4.03 20.24
CA LYS A 65 12.16 -2.77 20.95
C LYS A 65 11.87 -1.59 20.00
N ALA A 66 12.65 -1.45 18.92
CA ALA A 66 12.47 -0.38 17.94
C ALA A 66 11.12 -0.50 17.18
N LEU A 67 10.72 -1.73 16.80
CA LEU A 67 9.45 -1.95 16.12
C LEU A 67 8.27 -1.77 17.07
N MET A 68 8.39 -2.27 18.31
CA MET A 68 7.36 -2.10 19.34
C MET A 68 7.12 -0.61 19.63
N ASN A 69 8.18 0.19 19.72
CA ASN A 69 8.06 1.63 19.99
C ASN A 69 7.50 2.44 18.82
N THR A 70 7.60 1.95 17.58
CA THR A 70 7.24 2.70 16.37
C THR A 70 5.91 2.26 15.75
N THR A 71 5.47 1.02 16.00
CA THR A 71 4.32 0.41 15.31
C THR A 71 3.28 -0.21 16.23
N VAL A 72 3.53 -0.24 17.55
CA VAL A 72 2.60 -0.77 18.55
C VAL A 72 2.32 0.31 19.58
N THR A 73 1.13 0.91 19.50
CA THR A 73 0.67 1.92 20.45
C THR A 73 0.69 1.34 21.86
N SER A 74 1.46 1.96 22.76
CA SER A 74 1.52 1.54 24.15
C SER A 74 0.26 1.97 24.90
N VAL A 75 -0.12 1.17 25.89
CA VAL A 75 -1.26 1.39 26.76
C VAL A 75 -0.73 1.62 28.16
N GLN A 76 -1.02 2.78 28.72
CA GLN A 76 -0.61 3.11 30.08
C GLN A 76 -1.72 2.77 31.07
N ILE A 77 -1.40 1.98 32.09
CA ILE A 77 -2.33 1.64 33.15
C ILE A 77 -2.05 2.58 34.32
N LEU A 78 -3.04 3.37 34.69
CA LEU A 78 -2.95 4.39 35.72
C LEU A 78 -3.71 3.94 36.98
N ARG A 79 -3.05 4.12 38.13
CA ARG A 79 -3.72 4.10 39.44
C ARG A 79 -4.65 5.31 39.51
N GLY A 80 -5.96 5.08 39.46
CA GLY A 80 -6.94 6.16 39.41
C GLY A 80 -7.98 6.09 40.52
N ASN A 81 -8.31 7.24 41.10
CA ASN A 81 -9.61 7.41 41.73
C ASN A 81 -10.64 7.58 40.61
N ILE A 82 -11.41 6.51 40.34
CA ILE A 82 -12.38 6.46 39.23
C ILE A 82 -13.38 7.63 39.32
N THR A 83 -13.62 8.22 40.49
CA THR A 83 -14.51 9.38 40.65
C THR A 83 -13.93 10.72 40.19
N LEU A 84 -12.60 10.87 40.10
CA LEU A 84 -11.90 12.09 39.66
C LEU A 84 -11.57 12.11 38.16
N SER A 85 -11.82 11.00 37.46
CA SER A 85 -11.62 10.88 36.00
C SER A 85 -12.90 11.26 35.25
N PRO A 86 -12.81 11.68 33.97
CA PRO A 86 -13.98 12.07 33.17
C PRO A 86 -15.14 11.05 33.26
N PRO A 87 -16.40 11.51 33.19
CA PRO A 87 -17.55 10.62 33.23
C PRO A 87 -17.53 9.66 32.04
N CYS A 88 -18.05 8.45 32.25
CA CYS A 88 -18.24 7.48 31.17
C CYS A 88 -19.16 8.07 30.11
N GLN A 89 -18.74 8.07 28.85
CA GLN A 89 -19.63 8.38 27.72
C GLN A 89 -20.33 7.12 27.22
N TYR A 90 -19.66 5.97 27.36
CA TYR A 90 -20.22 4.65 27.04
C TYR A 90 -19.90 3.67 28.17
N THR A 91 -20.87 2.83 28.52
CA THR A 91 -20.71 1.76 29.51
C THR A 91 -20.99 0.42 28.87
N HIS A 92 -20.09 -0.51 29.10
CA HIS A 92 -20.11 -1.87 28.58
C HIS A 92 -20.30 -2.85 29.74
N ASN A 93 -20.90 -4.00 29.47
CA ASN A 93 -21.21 -5.02 30.49
C ASN A 93 -20.32 -6.28 30.39
N VAL A 94 -19.24 -6.23 29.59
CA VAL A 94 -18.28 -7.31 29.38
C VAL A 94 -16.85 -6.81 29.52
N THR A 95 -15.90 -7.71 29.77
CA THR A 95 -14.48 -7.36 29.92
C THR A 95 -13.91 -6.85 28.59
N ALA A 96 -13.12 -5.78 28.65
CA ALA A 96 -12.35 -5.30 27.50
C ALA A 96 -11.09 -6.15 27.29
N VAL A 97 -10.76 -6.49 26.06
CA VAL A 97 -9.45 -7.05 25.70
C VAL A 97 -8.77 -6.14 24.69
N ILE A 98 -7.65 -5.55 25.09
CA ILE A 98 -6.87 -4.60 24.30
C ILE A 98 -5.68 -5.32 23.68
N PHE A 99 -5.62 -5.33 22.34
CA PHE A 99 -4.48 -5.83 21.57
C PHE A 99 -4.19 -4.95 20.36
N SER A 100 -2.98 -5.04 19.81
CA SER A 100 -2.54 -4.29 18.63
C SER A 100 -2.60 -5.14 17.38
N SER A 101 -3.09 -4.56 16.27
CA SER A 101 -2.91 -5.13 14.92
C SER A 101 -1.67 -4.59 14.19
N GLY A 102 -0.76 -3.95 14.94
CA GLY A 102 0.52 -3.39 14.46
C GLY A 102 1.65 -4.42 14.38
N GLY A 103 2.87 -4.00 14.73
CA GLY A 103 4.03 -4.89 14.81
C GLY A 103 4.37 -5.63 13.50
N TYR A 104 4.71 -6.92 13.62
CA TYR A 104 5.07 -7.80 12.50
C TYR A 104 3.86 -8.42 11.79
N ALA A 105 2.62 -8.06 12.14
CA ALA A 105 1.37 -8.60 11.56
C ALA A 105 1.14 -8.15 10.10
N GLN A 106 2.04 -8.55 9.22
CA GLN A 106 2.11 -8.23 7.79
C GLN A 106 2.33 -9.48 6.93
N ASN A 107 2.70 -10.61 7.54
CA ASN A 107 2.73 -11.93 6.92
C ASN A 107 1.97 -12.95 7.80
N LEU A 108 1.50 -14.03 7.16
CA LEU A 108 0.59 -14.99 7.79
C LEU A 108 1.19 -15.65 9.04
N PHE A 109 2.50 -15.92 9.03
CA PHE A 109 3.19 -16.53 10.17
C PHE A 109 3.09 -15.64 11.40
N HIS A 110 3.49 -14.38 11.32
CA HIS A 110 3.41 -13.46 12.47
C HIS A 110 1.97 -13.18 12.89
N GLU A 111 1.04 -13.06 11.94
CA GLU A 111 -0.38 -12.88 12.28
C GLU A 111 -0.90 -14.05 13.16
N PHE A 112 -0.57 -15.30 12.83
CA PHE A 112 -0.97 -16.44 13.66
C PHE A 112 -0.15 -16.57 14.94
N ASN A 113 1.18 -16.49 14.82
CA ASN A 113 2.12 -16.70 15.91
C ASN A 113 2.04 -15.62 17.00
N GLU A 114 1.86 -14.37 16.60
CA GLU A 114 2.00 -13.22 17.51
C GLU A 114 0.67 -12.56 17.84
N VAL A 115 -0.40 -12.87 17.09
CA VAL A 115 -1.73 -12.30 17.34
C VAL A 115 -2.78 -13.39 17.54
N ILE A 116 -3.08 -14.22 16.56
CA ILE A 116 -4.27 -15.10 16.62
C ILE A 116 -4.16 -16.19 17.70
N ILE A 117 -3.04 -16.93 17.78
CA ILE A 117 -2.85 -17.95 18.82
C ILE A 117 -2.79 -17.29 20.22
N PRO A 118 -1.96 -16.24 20.43
CA PRO A 118 -1.98 -15.51 21.70
C PRO A 118 -3.35 -14.95 22.07
N LEU A 119 -4.12 -14.46 21.09
CA LEU A 119 -5.47 -13.95 21.30
C LEU A 119 -6.41 -15.07 21.75
N PHE A 120 -6.39 -16.23 21.09
CA PHE A 120 -7.16 -17.41 21.51
C PHE A 120 -6.84 -17.79 22.97
N LEU A 121 -5.57 -17.92 23.32
CA LEU A 121 -5.14 -18.25 24.68
C LEU A 121 -5.60 -17.21 25.71
N THR A 122 -5.47 -15.93 25.36
CA THR A 122 -5.84 -14.81 26.23
C THR A 122 -7.35 -14.72 26.43
N THR A 123 -8.17 -15.18 25.47
CA THR A 123 -9.59 -14.82 25.40
C THR A 123 -10.58 -15.98 25.50
N ARG A 124 -10.17 -17.22 25.17
CA ARG A 124 -11.10 -18.35 25.03
C ARG A 124 -11.95 -18.60 26.28
N HIS A 125 -11.38 -18.36 27.45
CA HIS A 125 -12.05 -18.58 28.73
C HIS A 125 -13.21 -17.61 29.03
N PHE A 126 -13.35 -16.50 28.28
CA PHE A 126 -14.49 -15.60 28.40
C PHE A 126 -15.73 -16.09 27.64
N GLN A 127 -15.63 -17.20 26.88
CA GLN A 127 -16.78 -17.81 26.19
C GLN A 127 -17.59 -16.79 25.35
N SER A 128 -16.88 -16.01 24.53
CA SER A 128 -17.46 -14.98 23.66
C SER A 128 -18.11 -13.78 24.37
N ARG A 129 -17.97 -13.67 25.71
CA ARG A 129 -18.45 -12.56 26.55
C ARG A 129 -17.33 -11.58 26.92
N LEU A 130 -16.72 -10.99 25.90
CA LEU A 130 -15.73 -9.92 26.00
C LEU A 130 -15.94 -8.95 24.86
N GLN A 131 -15.31 -7.78 24.91
CA GLN A 131 -15.24 -6.89 23.76
C GLN A 131 -13.81 -6.51 23.41
N PHE A 132 -13.46 -6.60 22.12
CA PHE A 132 -12.14 -6.26 21.62
C PHE A 132 -11.98 -4.75 21.41
N ILE A 133 -10.84 -4.22 21.84
CA ILE A 133 -10.33 -2.91 21.47
C ILE A 133 -9.02 -3.12 20.73
N VAL A 134 -8.97 -2.72 19.46
CA VAL A 134 -7.80 -3.00 18.61
C VAL A 134 -7.02 -1.72 18.36
N THR A 135 -5.84 -1.59 18.99
CA THR A 135 -4.92 -0.48 18.72
C THR A 135 -4.21 -0.70 17.38
N ASP A 136 -3.66 0.38 16.81
CA ASP A 136 -2.99 0.34 15.52
C ASP A 136 -3.89 -0.31 14.43
N PHE A 137 -5.17 0.07 14.45
CA PHE A 137 -6.26 -0.63 13.80
C PHE A 137 -6.03 -0.79 12.28
N ARG A 138 -5.89 -2.03 11.82
CA ARG A 138 -5.81 -2.38 10.39
C ARG A 138 -7.12 -3.01 9.93
N SER A 139 -7.90 -2.27 9.14
CA SER A 139 -9.19 -2.75 8.61
C SER A 139 -9.06 -4.05 7.82
N LYS A 140 -7.98 -4.22 7.04
CA LYS A 140 -7.67 -5.45 6.30
C LYS A 140 -7.47 -6.66 7.24
N PHE A 141 -6.81 -6.48 8.39
CA PHE A 141 -6.63 -7.54 9.39
C PHE A 141 -7.98 -7.95 9.99
N VAL A 142 -8.76 -6.98 10.47
CA VAL A 142 -10.08 -7.25 11.08
C VAL A 142 -11.04 -7.91 10.08
N ALA A 143 -11.04 -7.47 8.82
CA ALA A 143 -11.84 -8.08 7.77
C ALA A 143 -11.38 -9.53 7.47
N LYS A 144 -10.08 -9.76 7.37
CA LYS A 144 -9.49 -11.10 7.12
C LYS A 144 -9.84 -12.09 8.23
N TYR A 145 -9.77 -11.67 9.50
CA TYR A 145 -9.99 -12.52 10.66
C TYR A 145 -11.39 -12.40 11.28
N LYS A 146 -12.36 -11.81 10.55
CA LYS A 146 -13.71 -11.52 11.06
C LYS A 146 -14.39 -12.72 11.72
N LYS A 147 -14.33 -13.91 11.10
CA LYS A 147 -14.95 -15.13 11.65
C LYS A 147 -14.33 -15.57 12.99
N ILE A 148 -13.01 -15.51 13.10
CA ILE A 148 -12.27 -15.84 14.33
C ILE A 148 -12.60 -14.83 15.43
N LEU A 149 -12.54 -13.54 15.12
CA LEU A 149 -12.83 -12.47 16.08
C LEU A 149 -14.29 -12.54 16.57
N PHE A 150 -15.23 -12.83 15.67
CA PHE A 150 -16.64 -13.00 16.01
C PHE A 150 -16.89 -14.24 16.87
N HIS A 151 -16.16 -15.33 16.63
CA HIS A 151 -16.27 -16.51 17.49
C HIS A 151 -15.68 -16.25 18.89
N LEU A 152 -14.61 -15.47 19.02
CA LEU A 152 -14.04 -15.10 20.32
C LEU A 152 -14.81 -13.98 21.06
N SER A 153 -15.67 -13.22 20.37
CA SER A 153 -16.41 -12.09 20.92
C SER A 153 -17.73 -11.90 20.19
N SER A 154 -18.85 -11.95 20.92
CA SER A 154 -20.19 -11.68 20.39
C SER A 154 -20.43 -10.18 20.11
N TYR A 155 -19.46 -9.33 20.45
CA TYR A 155 -19.53 -7.88 20.35
C TYR A 155 -18.63 -7.35 19.23
N GLU A 156 -19.02 -6.22 18.64
CA GLU A 156 -18.23 -5.57 17.60
C GLU A 156 -16.85 -5.11 18.11
N VAL A 157 -15.86 -5.18 17.23
CA VAL A 157 -14.50 -4.71 17.51
C VAL A 157 -14.48 -3.19 17.56
N ILE A 158 -13.97 -2.63 18.65
CA ILE A 158 -13.83 -1.19 18.83
C ILE A 158 -12.52 -0.73 18.18
N ASN A 159 -12.64 0.24 17.25
CA ASN A 159 -11.51 1.04 16.79
C ASN A 159 -11.38 2.30 17.66
N PRO A 160 -10.34 2.41 18.50
CA PRO A 160 -10.16 3.55 19.41
C PRO A 160 -9.98 4.87 18.65
N ALA A 161 -9.39 4.86 17.44
CA ALA A 161 -9.17 6.07 16.65
C ALA A 161 -10.48 6.72 16.15
N LEU A 162 -11.54 5.91 15.98
CA LEU A 162 -12.88 6.36 15.59
C LEU A 162 -13.80 6.62 16.79
N ASN A 163 -13.57 5.92 17.91
CA ASN A 163 -14.36 6.03 19.14
C ASN A 163 -13.57 6.81 20.19
N ARG A 164 -13.35 8.11 19.91
CA ARG A 164 -12.52 9.03 20.71
C ARG A 164 -13.21 9.48 22.00
N SER A 165 -13.61 8.53 22.82
CA SER A 165 -14.46 8.73 23.99
C SER A 165 -13.95 7.96 25.21
N MET A 166 -14.47 8.31 26.39
CA MET A 166 -14.26 7.60 27.64
C MET A 166 -15.22 6.41 27.76
N HIS A 167 -14.70 5.19 27.79
CA HIS A 167 -15.50 3.96 27.90
C HIS A 167 -15.28 3.27 29.24
N CYS A 168 -16.33 2.69 29.79
CA CYS A 168 -16.30 2.00 31.08
C CYS A 168 -16.61 0.52 30.91
N PHE A 169 -15.76 -0.33 31.48
CA PHE A 169 -15.88 -1.78 31.40
C PHE A 169 -15.79 -2.38 32.81
N PRO A 170 -16.47 -3.51 33.09
CA PRO A 170 -16.36 -4.23 34.37
C PRO A 170 -14.97 -4.81 34.66
N GLY A 171 -14.11 -4.91 33.65
CA GLY A 171 -12.71 -5.33 33.75
C GLY A 171 -11.96 -5.12 32.44
N ALA A 172 -10.65 -5.31 32.45
CA ALA A 172 -9.83 -5.24 31.25
C ALA A 172 -8.63 -6.18 31.26
N VAL A 173 -8.25 -6.66 30.08
CA VAL A 173 -6.98 -7.33 29.76
C VAL A 173 -6.23 -6.46 28.77
N VAL A 174 -4.97 -6.15 29.07
CA VAL A 174 -4.10 -5.34 28.21
C VAL A 174 -2.90 -6.19 27.82
N GLY A 175 -2.80 -6.55 26.54
CA GLY A 175 -1.74 -7.41 26.01
C GLY A 175 -2.17 -8.84 25.70
N LEU A 176 -1.23 -9.63 25.18
CA LEU A 176 -1.44 -11.01 24.73
C LEU A 176 -0.41 -11.96 25.37
N HIS A 177 -0.85 -13.16 25.75
CA HIS A 177 0.02 -14.21 26.26
C HIS A 177 0.69 -14.99 25.13
N TYR A 178 2.02 -14.88 25.01
CA TYR A 178 2.84 -15.70 24.13
C TYR A 178 3.34 -16.95 24.83
N HIS A 179 3.38 -18.07 24.11
CA HIS A 179 3.91 -19.33 24.61
C HIS A 179 5.06 -19.84 23.76
N ASP A 180 4.81 -20.14 22.49
CA ASP A 180 5.81 -20.74 21.62
C ASP A 180 5.57 -20.42 20.14
N HIS A 181 6.53 -20.77 19.28
CA HIS A 181 6.49 -20.54 17.84
C HIS A 181 5.42 -21.40 17.16
N LEU A 182 4.31 -20.78 16.76
CA LEU A 182 3.15 -21.42 16.12
C LEU A 182 2.60 -22.60 16.93
N ALA A 183 2.87 -22.64 18.23
CA ALA A 183 2.53 -23.74 19.11
C ALA A 183 2.04 -23.24 20.46
N ILE A 184 1.27 -24.10 21.13
CA ILE A 184 0.80 -23.93 22.50
C ILE A 184 1.52 -24.98 23.35
N SER A 185 2.46 -24.53 24.17
CA SER A 185 3.23 -25.39 25.06
C SER A 185 2.36 -25.93 26.21
N ASN A 186 2.15 -27.25 26.23
CA ASN A 186 1.32 -27.96 27.22
C ASN A 186 1.86 -27.88 28.66
N THR A 187 3.18 -27.72 28.84
CA THR A 187 3.82 -27.57 30.15
C THR A 187 3.63 -26.18 30.74
N THR A 188 3.11 -25.24 29.94
CA THR A 188 3.00 -23.85 30.36
C THR A 188 1.62 -23.22 30.37
N VAL A 189 0.54 -23.92 30.05
CA VAL A 189 -0.84 -23.37 30.05
C VAL A 189 -1.72 -24.00 31.15
N PRO A 190 -2.05 -23.25 32.22
CA PRO A 190 -2.83 -23.75 33.36
C PRO A 190 -4.30 -24.10 33.14
N LYS A 191 -4.85 -23.80 31.97
CA LYS A 191 -6.19 -24.28 31.57
C LYS A 191 -6.14 -25.50 30.63
N GLY A 192 -4.95 -26.02 30.32
CA GLY A 192 -4.79 -27.23 29.52
C GLY A 192 -5.10 -27.08 28.02
N TYR A 193 -5.27 -25.85 27.51
CA TYR A 193 -5.46 -25.66 26.06
C TYR A 193 -4.23 -26.12 25.29
N SER A 194 -4.48 -26.81 24.19
CA SER A 194 -3.50 -27.38 23.28
C SER A 194 -3.66 -26.80 21.88
N MET A 195 -2.72 -27.13 20.98
CA MET A 195 -2.87 -26.83 19.57
C MET A 195 -4.06 -27.55 18.92
N LEU A 196 -4.49 -28.70 19.45
CA LEU A 196 -5.70 -29.38 19.00
C LEU A 196 -6.95 -28.58 19.36
N ASP A 197 -7.01 -28.00 20.56
CA ASP A 197 -8.13 -27.11 20.95
C ASP A 197 -8.21 -25.87 20.07
N PHE A 198 -7.05 -25.29 19.74
CA PHE A 198 -6.98 -24.16 18.82
C PHE A 198 -7.45 -24.54 17.41
N LYS A 199 -7.04 -25.70 16.89
CA LYS A 199 -7.52 -26.22 15.61
C LYS A 199 -9.02 -26.44 15.62
N GLN A 200 -9.54 -27.08 16.65
CA GLN A 200 -10.97 -27.29 16.81
C GLN A 200 -11.74 -25.96 16.81
N PHE A 201 -11.24 -24.96 17.53
CA PHE A 201 -11.79 -23.60 17.51
C PHE A 201 -11.79 -22.97 16.10
N LEU A 202 -10.72 -23.14 15.32
CA LEU A 202 -10.70 -22.67 13.92
C LEU A 202 -11.74 -23.40 13.08
N ARG A 203 -11.86 -24.72 13.21
CA ARG A 203 -12.84 -25.52 12.47
C ARG A 203 -14.26 -25.04 12.74
N GLU A 204 -14.60 -24.80 13.99
CA GLU A 204 -15.88 -24.19 14.41
C GLU A 204 -16.06 -22.79 13.81
N SER A 205 -15.04 -21.93 13.87
CA SER A 205 -15.09 -20.57 13.34
C SER A 205 -15.43 -20.52 11.85
N TYR A 206 -14.99 -21.52 11.08
CA TYR A 206 -15.20 -21.62 9.64
C TYR A 206 -16.28 -22.63 9.23
N ASN A 207 -16.99 -23.26 10.18
CA ASN A 207 -17.99 -24.30 9.95
C ASN A 207 -17.45 -25.52 9.16
N LEU A 208 -16.21 -25.94 9.46
CA LEU A 208 -15.57 -27.06 8.80
C LEU A 208 -15.99 -28.40 9.43
N LYS A 209 -16.59 -29.29 8.64
CA LYS A 209 -16.91 -30.66 9.07
C LYS A 209 -15.64 -31.49 9.22
N ILE A 210 -15.53 -32.24 10.32
CA ILE A 210 -14.47 -33.25 10.54
C ILE A 210 -14.46 -34.20 9.34
N GLN A 211 -13.28 -34.42 8.76
CA GLN A 211 -13.08 -35.30 7.63
C GLN A 211 -12.32 -36.54 8.09
N ASP A 212 -12.87 -37.71 7.81
CA ASP A 212 -12.16 -38.98 7.93
C ASP A 212 -11.40 -39.22 6.63
N LEU A 213 -10.08 -38.98 6.66
CA LEU A 213 -9.21 -39.12 5.50
C LEU A 213 -9.13 -40.56 4.99
N SER A 214 -9.46 -41.57 5.83
CA SER A 214 -9.42 -42.98 5.44
C SER A 214 -10.54 -43.38 4.47
N GLN A 215 -11.61 -42.57 4.41
CA GLN A 215 -12.77 -42.83 3.55
C GLN A 215 -12.69 -42.14 2.20
N MET A 216 -11.61 -41.40 1.92
CA MET A 216 -11.43 -40.73 0.63
C MET A 216 -11.00 -41.73 -0.46
N GLU A 217 -11.74 -41.75 -1.57
CA GLU A 217 -11.43 -42.59 -2.74
C GLU A 217 -10.03 -42.29 -3.32
N LYS A 218 -9.60 -41.02 -3.27
CA LYS A 218 -8.27 -40.59 -3.70
C LYS A 218 -7.74 -39.45 -2.82
N PRO A 219 -6.52 -39.53 -2.27
CA PRO A 219 -5.98 -38.50 -1.39
C PRO A 219 -5.72 -37.18 -2.13
N VAL A 220 -6.03 -36.05 -1.49
CA VAL A 220 -5.82 -34.71 -2.05
C VAL A 220 -4.48 -34.17 -1.59
N LEU A 221 -3.65 -33.75 -2.54
CA LEU A 221 -2.37 -33.11 -2.29
C LEU A 221 -2.44 -31.63 -2.69
N VAL A 222 -2.10 -30.74 -1.76
CA VAL A 222 -2.04 -29.30 -2.01
C VAL A 222 -0.58 -28.84 -2.05
N LEU A 223 -0.13 -28.34 -3.20
CA LEU A 223 1.19 -27.71 -3.35
C LEU A 223 1.08 -26.20 -3.15
N ILE A 224 1.80 -25.65 -2.17
CA ILE A 224 1.91 -24.22 -1.95
C ILE A 224 2.90 -23.61 -2.96
N SER A 225 2.38 -22.91 -3.96
CA SER A 225 3.18 -22.28 -5.03
C SER A 225 3.55 -20.84 -4.68
N GLN A 226 4.83 -20.49 -4.82
CA GLN A 226 5.38 -19.15 -4.57
C GLN A 226 5.87 -18.50 -5.86
N LYS A 227 5.81 -17.16 -5.93
CA LYS A 227 6.19 -16.37 -7.12
C LYS A 227 7.36 -15.42 -6.92
N LYS A 228 7.99 -15.42 -5.73
CA LYS A 228 9.01 -14.43 -5.35
C LYS A 228 10.29 -15.08 -4.86
N SER A 229 10.20 -15.91 -3.83
CA SER A 229 11.35 -16.62 -3.25
C SER A 229 10.98 -18.06 -2.92
N ARG A 230 12.01 -18.93 -2.83
CA ARG A 230 11.85 -20.36 -2.53
C ARG A 230 10.82 -21.02 -3.45
N MET A 231 10.96 -20.77 -4.76
CA MET A 231 10.06 -21.25 -5.81
C MET A 231 10.49 -22.63 -6.28
N PHE A 232 9.52 -23.45 -6.69
CA PHE A 232 9.79 -24.69 -7.42
C PHE A 232 10.08 -24.35 -8.88
N LEU A 233 11.34 -24.38 -9.29
CA LEU A 233 11.73 -24.08 -10.68
C LEU A 233 11.24 -25.16 -11.66
N ASN A 234 11.07 -26.38 -11.17
CA ASN A 234 10.55 -27.54 -11.88
C ASN A 234 9.10 -27.88 -11.46
N GLU A 235 8.29 -26.88 -11.09
CA GLU A 235 6.91 -27.08 -10.57
C GLU A 235 6.08 -28.04 -11.43
N ASP A 236 6.10 -27.89 -12.76
CA ASP A 236 5.34 -28.76 -13.67
C ASP A 236 5.77 -30.24 -13.62
N GLN A 237 7.07 -30.50 -13.42
CA GLN A 237 7.58 -31.87 -13.27
C GLN A 237 7.15 -32.48 -11.93
N VAL A 238 7.24 -31.69 -10.86
CA VAL A 238 6.80 -32.08 -9.51
C VAL A 238 5.28 -32.40 -9.52
N LEU A 239 4.48 -31.55 -10.17
CA LEU A 239 3.04 -31.76 -10.30
C LEU A 239 2.71 -33.02 -11.12
N THR A 240 3.47 -33.29 -12.18
CA THR A 240 3.29 -34.50 -13.00
C THR A 240 3.57 -35.76 -12.18
N MET A 241 4.66 -35.77 -11.43
CA MET A 241 5.03 -36.86 -10.52
C MET A 241 3.95 -37.10 -9.45
N MET A 242 3.47 -36.04 -8.79
CA MET A 242 2.43 -36.16 -7.75
C MET A 242 1.13 -36.77 -8.30
N ARG A 243 0.73 -36.40 -9.53
CA ARG A 243 -0.44 -37.01 -10.17
C ARG A 243 -0.22 -38.47 -10.51
N ALA A 244 0.98 -38.84 -10.97
CA ALA A 244 1.35 -40.21 -11.30
C ALA A 244 1.38 -41.12 -10.06
N LEU A 245 1.72 -40.58 -8.89
CA LEU A 245 1.63 -41.27 -7.60
C LEU A 245 0.18 -41.50 -7.11
N GLY A 246 -0.83 -41.02 -7.85
CA GLY A 246 -2.22 -41.24 -7.51
C GLY A 246 -2.81 -40.17 -6.58
N PHE A 247 -2.24 -38.97 -6.49
CA PHE A 247 -2.88 -37.85 -5.79
C PHE A 247 -3.85 -37.06 -6.67
N THR A 248 -4.88 -36.48 -6.06
CA THR A 248 -5.63 -35.35 -6.63
C THR A 248 -4.88 -34.07 -6.28
N VAL A 249 -4.23 -33.43 -7.26
CA VAL A 249 -3.30 -32.33 -7.00
C VAL A 249 -3.95 -30.96 -7.19
N VAL A 250 -3.86 -30.12 -6.17
CA VAL A 250 -4.30 -28.71 -6.16
C VAL A 250 -3.09 -27.79 -6.02
N VAL A 251 -2.97 -26.80 -6.89
CA VAL A 251 -1.89 -25.80 -6.83
C VAL A 251 -2.39 -24.53 -6.16
N ALA A 252 -1.99 -24.30 -4.92
CA ALA A 252 -2.38 -23.14 -4.14
C ALA A 252 -1.52 -21.92 -4.53
N LYS A 253 -1.96 -21.19 -5.56
CA LYS A 253 -1.28 -19.98 -6.04
C LYS A 253 -1.49 -18.79 -5.09
N PRO A 254 -0.60 -17.78 -5.05
CA PRO A 254 -0.72 -16.65 -4.11
C PRO A 254 -2.04 -15.88 -4.14
N GLY A 255 -2.73 -15.86 -5.29
CA GLY A 255 -4.07 -15.26 -5.40
C GLY A 255 -5.15 -16.01 -4.63
N MET A 256 -5.08 -17.35 -4.62
CA MET A 256 -6.03 -18.23 -3.90
C MET A 256 -5.84 -18.13 -2.38
N MET A 257 -4.61 -17.82 -1.94
CA MET A 257 -4.25 -17.71 -0.52
C MET A 257 -4.61 -16.36 0.13
N ARG A 258 -5.38 -15.50 -0.57
CA ARG A 258 -5.77 -14.17 -0.06
C ARG A 258 -6.95 -14.20 0.91
N HIS A 259 -7.85 -15.17 0.76
CA HIS A 259 -9.11 -15.23 1.50
C HIS A 259 -9.14 -16.47 2.40
N LEU A 260 -9.19 -16.28 3.72
CA LEU A 260 -9.12 -17.39 4.68
C LEU A 260 -10.28 -18.39 4.56
N ASN A 261 -11.47 -17.97 4.13
CA ASN A 261 -12.58 -18.91 3.88
C ASN A 261 -12.21 -19.93 2.79
N THR A 262 -11.74 -19.44 1.65
CA THR A 262 -11.32 -20.29 0.52
C THR A 262 -10.16 -21.19 0.90
N VAL A 263 -9.20 -20.67 1.68
CA VAL A 263 -8.06 -21.46 2.17
C VAL A 263 -8.53 -22.56 3.14
N ALA A 264 -9.39 -22.22 4.10
CA ALA A 264 -9.92 -23.16 5.09
C ALA A 264 -10.73 -24.28 4.41
N GLU A 265 -11.59 -23.95 3.45
CA GLU A 265 -12.37 -24.93 2.68
C GLU A 265 -11.48 -25.83 1.83
N MET A 266 -10.51 -25.26 1.11
CA MET A 266 -9.56 -26.01 0.29
C MET A 266 -8.71 -26.97 1.14
N LEU A 267 -8.19 -26.51 2.28
CA LEU A 267 -7.30 -27.30 3.13
C LEU A 267 -8.04 -28.29 4.02
N ASN A 268 -9.34 -28.11 4.26
CA ASN A 268 -10.14 -29.07 5.01
C ASN A 268 -10.22 -30.44 4.32
N LEU A 269 -10.02 -30.49 3.00
CA LEU A 269 -10.00 -31.73 2.20
C LEU A 269 -8.58 -32.25 1.96
N CYS A 270 -7.55 -31.55 2.42
CA CYS A 270 -6.17 -31.84 2.11
C CYS A 270 -5.64 -33.02 2.94
N SER A 271 -5.20 -34.09 2.27
CA SER A 271 -4.53 -35.24 2.88
C SER A 271 -3.02 -34.99 3.03
N VAL A 272 -2.41 -34.29 2.07
CA VAL A 272 -0.97 -33.99 2.04
C VAL A 272 -0.75 -32.54 1.61
N MET A 273 -0.13 -31.71 2.46
CA MET A 273 0.29 -30.36 2.09
C MET A 273 1.80 -30.32 1.86
N VAL A 274 2.22 -29.80 0.71
CA VAL A 274 3.63 -29.67 0.34
C VAL A 274 3.98 -28.20 0.15
N GLY A 275 5.09 -27.74 0.72
CA GLY A 275 5.58 -26.39 0.46
C GLY A 275 7.00 -26.14 0.96
N ALA A 276 7.66 -25.15 0.37
CA ALA A 276 8.96 -24.69 0.84
C ALA A 276 8.85 -23.98 2.20
N HIS A 277 9.86 -24.16 3.05
CA HIS A 277 9.95 -23.53 4.38
C HIS A 277 9.66 -22.03 4.29
N GLY A 278 8.62 -21.55 4.98
CA GLY A 278 8.20 -20.15 4.97
C GLY A 278 6.75 -19.94 5.38
N ALA A 279 6.30 -18.67 5.35
CA ALA A 279 4.97 -18.28 5.85
C ALA A 279 3.78 -18.96 5.15
N GLY A 280 3.99 -19.57 3.98
CA GLY A 280 2.97 -20.40 3.33
C GLY A 280 2.61 -21.65 4.14
N LEU A 281 3.55 -22.22 4.88
CA LEU A 281 3.32 -23.42 5.70
C LEU A 281 2.48 -23.14 6.95
N THR A 282 2.32 -21.88 7.36
CA THR A 282 1.42 -21.49 8.46
C THR A 282 -0.02 -21.97 8.23
N ASN A 283 -0.42 -22.18 6.97
CA ASN A 283 -1.74 -22.72 6.64
C ASN A 283 -1.98 -24.16 7.14
N GLN A 284 -0.96 -24.84 7.66
CA GLN A 284 -1.09 -26.16 8.30
C GLN A 284 -2.15 -26.19 9.43
N VAL A 285 -2.45 -25.04 10.03
CA VAL A 285 -3.50 -24.89 11.06
C VAL A 285 -4.90 -25.30 10.58
N PHE A 286 -5.14 -25.34 9.26
CA PHE A 286 -6.43 -25.74 8.67
C PHE A 286 -6.47 -27.21 8.23
N LEU A 287 -5.35 -27.94 8.31
CA LEU A 287 -5.29 -29.34 7.88
C LEU A 287 -6.08 -30.23 8.84
N PRO A 288 -6.77 -31.27 8.32
CA PRO A 288 -7.38 -32.31 9.16
C PRO A 288 -6.32 -33.05 9.98
N GLU A 289 -6.75 -33.64 11.10
CA GLU A 289 -5.88 -34.50 11.91
C GLU A 289 -5.43 -35.72 11.11
N GLY A 290 -4.19 -36.18 11.32
CA GLY A 290 -3.57 -37.26 10.56
C GLY A 290 -3.07 -36.86 9.16
N ALA A 291 -3.39 -35.66 8.66
CA ALA A 291 -2.84 -35.17 7.40
C ALA A 291 -1.31 -35.03 7.46
N VAL A 292 -0.67 -35.12 6.30
CA VAL A 292 0.79 -35.05 6.17
C VAL A 292 1.22 -33.64 5.77
N LEU A 293 2.13 -33.03 6.53
CA LEU A 293 2.88 -31.85 6.13
C LEU A 293 4.24 -32.27 5.59
N VAL A 294 4.51 -31.98 4.32
CA VAL A 294 5.83 -32.11 3.71
C VAL A 294 6.47 -30.73 3.60
N GLN A 295 7.50 -30.51 4.39
CA GLN A 295 8.28 -29.29 4.34
C GLN A 295 9.52 -29.49 3.48
N VAL A 296 9.60 -28.73 2.39
CA VAL A 296 10.82 -28.62 1.58
C VAL A 296 11.74 -27.62 2.28
N VAL A 297 12.78 -28.13 2.92
CA VAL A 297 13.77 -27.36 3.67
C VAL A 297 14.83 -26.90 2.70
N GLY A 298 14.95 -25.58 2.54
CA GLY A 298 16.02 -24.98 1.75
C GLY A 298 17.36 -25.15 2.44
N LEU A 299 18.42 -25.22 1.65
CA LEU A 299 19.79 -25.35 2.12
C LEU A 299 20.14 -24.32 3.21
N GLY A 300 20.63 -24.77 4.35
CA GLY A 300 21.04 -23.91 5.47
C GLY A 300 19.90 -23.48 6.41
N LEU A 301 18.69 -24.03 6.25
CA LEU A 301 17.53 -23.78 7.12
C LEU A 301 17.16 -24.99 8.00
N GLU A 302 18.02 -26.01 8.04
CA GLU A 302 17.79 -27.25 8.79
C GLU A 302 17.70 -27.00 10.30
N TRP A 303 18.39 -25.97 10.80
CA TRP A 303 18.39 -25.62 12.22
C TRP A 303 17.09 -24.94 12.69
N VAL A 304 16.29 -24.38 11.78
CA VAL A 304 14.98 -23.76 12.07
C VAL A 304 13.79 -24.57 11.60
N SER A 305 13.99 -25.58 10.76
CA SER A 305 12.89 -26.28 10.09
C SER A 305 11.89 -26.87 11.08
N ASP A 306 12.42 -27.60 12.07
CA ASP A 306 11.61 -28.35 13.03
C ASP A 306 10.95 -27.42 14.07
N ASN A 307 11.69 -26.45 14.60
CA ASN A 307 11.18 -25.53 15.64
C ASN A 307 10.00 -24.66 15.16
N TYR A 308 9.96 -24.27 13.89
CA TYR A 308 8.96 -23.34 13.37
C TYR A 308 7.72 -24.02 12.78
N PHE A 309 7.86 -25.26 12.31
CA PHE A 309 6.78 -25.94 11.60
C PHE A 309 6.67 -27.42 11.92
N GLY A 310 7.78 -28.14 12.17
CA GLY A 310 7.77 -29.56 12.51
C GLY A 310 7.15 -29.89 13.87
N GLU A 311 7.69 -29.33 14.95
CA GLU A 311 7.12 -29.43 16.30
C GLU A 311 5.67 -28.90 16.33
N PRO A 312 5.35 -27.72 15.75
CA PRO A 312 3.97 -27.26 15.60
C PRO A 312 3.05 -28.24 14.86
N ALA A 313 3.52 -28.86 13.77
CA ALA A 313 2.74 -29.84 13.01
C ALA A 313 2.38 -31.05 13.87
N ARG A 314 3.35 -31.59 14.61
CA ARG A 314 3.13 -32.71 15.53
C ARG A 314 2.15 -32.33 16.64
N GLY A 315 2.30 -31.14 17.23
CA GLY A 315 1.36 -30.61 18.21
C GLY A 315 -0.06 -30.40 17.68
N MET A 316 -0.21 -30.24 16.35
CA MET A 316 -1.49 -30.13 15.64
C MET A 316 -2.08 -31.49 15.21
N GLY A 317 -1.47 -32.60 15.62
CA GLY A 317 -1.88 -33.96 15.23
C GLY A 317 -1.59 -34.28 13.76
N LEU A 318 -0.59 -33.64 13.17
CA LEU A 318 -0.16 -33.87 11.79
C LEU A 318 1.05 -34.81 11.73
N ASN A 319 1.14 -35.54 10.64
CA ASN A 319 2.35 -36.28 10.29
C ASN A 319 3.32 -35.32 9.59
N TYR A 320 4.54 -35.17 10.12
CA TYR A 320 5.53 -34.24 9.57
C TYR A 320 6.63 -34.97 8.82
N LEU A 321 6.92 -34.53 7.60
CA LEU A 321 8.02 -35.02 6.78
C LEU A 321 8.90 -33.85 6.34
N GLU A 322 10.22 -34.02 6.49
CA GLU A 322 11.20 -33.10 5.96
C GLU A 322 11.76 -33.63 4.64
N TYR A 323 11.70 -32.80 3.60
CA TYR A 323 12.48 -33.00 2.38
C TYR A 323 13.58 -31.94 2.37
N LYS A 324 14.79 -32.33 2.79
CA LYS A 324 15.96 -31.45 2.75
C LYS A 324 16.52 -31.49 1.35
N ILE A 325 16.58 -30.34 0.69
CA ILE A 325 17.13 -30.28 -0.65
C ILE A 325 18.64 -30.47 -0.59
N GLU A 326 19.18 -31.20 -1.55
CA GLU A 326 20.61 -31.25 -1.77
C GLU A 326 21.12 -29.95 -2.41
N ALA A 327 22.43 -29.73 -2.37
CA ALA A 327 23.07 -28.58 -2.99
C ALA A 327 22.72 -28.48 -4.49
N GLU A 328 22.67 -29.61 -5.19
CA GLU A 328 22.34 -29.72 -6.62
C GLU A 328 20.89 -29.32 -6.95
N GLU A 329 19.98 -29.45 -5.98
CA GLU A 329 18.57 -29.09 -6.13
C GLU A 329 18.33 -27.60 -5.82
N SER A 330 19.34 -26.90 -5.30
CA SER A 330 19.27 -25.49 -4.93
C SER A 330 19.80 -24.60 -6.04
N SER A 331 19.03 -23.57 -6.41
CA SER A 331 19.53 -22.52 -7.32
C SER A 331 20.72 -21.75 -6.75
N LEU A 332 20.99 -21.85 -5.43
CA LEU A 332 22.17 -21.25 -4.81
C LEU A 332 23.47 -21.76 -5.46
N ILE A 333 23.50 -22.98 -5.99
CA ILE A 333 24.69 -23.54 -6.65
C ILE A 333 25.11 -22.74 -7.89
N SER A 334 24.15 -22.20 -8.65
CA SER A 334 24.42 -21.34 -9.79
C SER A 334 24.82 -19.91 -9.39
N PHE A 335 24.45 -19.47 -8.18
CA PHE A 335 24.79 -18.14 -7.68
C PHE A 335 26.15 -18.10 -6.98
N TYR A 336 26.48 -19.13 -6.19
CA TYR A 336 27.67 -19.13 -5.33
C TYR A 336 28.77 -20.08 -5.81
N GLY A 337 28.46 -21.04 -6.70
CA GLY A 337 29.39 -22.10 -7.09
C GLY A 337 29.47 -23.24 -6.07
N ARG A 338 29.87 -24.43 -6.54
CA ARG A 338 29.84 -25.69 -5.76
C ARG A 338 30.68 -25.66 -4.48
N ASP A 339 31.81 -24.97 -4.50
CA ASP A 339 32.79 -25.01 -3.40
C ASP A 339 32.59 -23.88 -2.37
N HIS A 340 31.58 -23.03 -2.54
CA HIS A 340 31.36 -21.87 -1.69
C HIS A 340 30.78 -22.27 -0.32
N PRO A 341 31.16 -21.61 0.80
CA PRO A 341 30.68 -21.96 2.15
C PRO A 341 29.16 -22.00 2.32
N VAL A 342 28.41 -21.18 1.58
CA VAL A 342 26.92 -21.24 1.53
C VAL A 342 26.41 -22.60 1.03
N ILE A 343 27.20 -23.29 0.22
CA ILE A 343 26.87 -24.59 -0.37
C ILE A 343 27.48 -25.73 0.45
N VAL A 344 28.78 -25.66 0.77
CA VAL A 344 29.50 -26.78 1.40
C VAL A 344 29.36 -26.84 2.92
N ASP A 345 29.13 -25.71 3.58
CA ASP A 345 28.97 -25.64 5.04
C ASP A 345 28.10 -24.44 5.45
N PRO A 346 26.81 -24.43 5.07
CA PRO A 346 25.90 -23.35 5.42
C PRO A 346 25.74 -23.19 6.94
N ALA A 347 25.95 -24.27 7.71
CA ALA A 347 25.89 -24.26 9.16
C ALA A 347 27.01 -23.39 9.78
N SER A 348 28.21 -23.40 9.19
CA SER A 348 29.34 -22.57 9.65
C SER A 348 29.08 -21.07 9.58
N LEU A 349 28.22 -20.62 8.66
CA LEU A 349 27.84 -19.20 8.55
C LEU A 349 27.09 -18.71 9.79
N TYR A 350 26.41 -19.61 10.50
CA TYR A 350 25.71 -19.31 11.75
C TYR A 350 26.63 -19.45 12.98
N SER A 351 27.61 -20.37 12.95
CA SER A 351 28.52 -20.65 14.07
C SER A 351 29.76 -19.75 14.13
N GLN A 352 30.19 -19.17 13.00
CA GLN A 352 31.30 -18.21 12.93
C GLN A 352 31.02 -16.88 13.64
N GLY A 353 29.81 -16.70 14.20
CA GLY A 353 29.44 -15.52 14.95
C GLY A 353 29.73 -14.29 14.13
N TYR A 354 28.94 -14.03 13.09
CA TYR A 354 28.82 -12.68 12.58
C TYR A 354 28.43 -11.82 13.78
N LYS A 355 29.42 -11.15 14.39
CA LYS A 355 29.23 -10.35 15.60
C LYS A 355 28.21 -9.28 15.25
N VAL A 356 26.95 -9.52 15.60
CA VAL A 356 26.00 -8.45 15.86
C VAL A 356 26.52 -7.79 17.12
N ASN A 357 27.56 -6.96 16.97
CA ASN A 357 28.14 -6.19 18.04
C ASN A 357 27.01 -5.36 18.68
N ALA A 358 27.04 -5.15 19.99
CA ALA A 358 26.12 -4.24 20.66
C ALA A 358 26.21 -2.80 20.08
N LYS A 359 27.29 -2.44 19.38
CA LYS A 359 27.36 -1.24 18.52
C LYS A 359 26.51 -1.30 17.25
N THR A 360 26.11 -2.47 16.77
CA THR A 360 25.18 -2.69 15.64
C THR A 360 23.72 -2.64 16.10
N LEU A 361 23.44 -2.80 17.40
CA LEU A 361 22.13 -2.52 18.01
C LEU A 361 22.05 -1.12 18.65
N SER A 362 23.17 -0.48 19.01
CA SER A 362 23.21 0.88 19.56
C SER A 362 23.56 1.97 18.53
N ARG A 363 23.99 1.64 17.30
CA ARG A 363 24.11 2.64 16.20
C ARG A 363 22.79 2.92 15.48
N PHE A 364 21.70 2.26 15.89
CA PHE A 364 20.34 2.62 15.49
C PHE A 364 19.72 3.76 16.32
N SER A 365 20.42 4.28 17.37
CA SER A 365 19.96 5.47 18.14
C SER A 365 20.77 6.75 17.93
N ASP A 366 21.99 6.68 17.38
CA ASP A 366 22.91 7.83 17.38
C ASP A 366 23.13 8.46 15.99
N CYS A 367 22.12 8.42 15.13
CA CYS A 367 22.07 9.26 13.91
C CYS A 367 21.10 10.45 14.07
N TRP A 368 20.89 10.89 15.32
CA TRP A 368 20.26 12.16 15.69
C TRP A 368 21.25 12.97 16.54
N LYS A 369 22.39 13.35 15.96
CA LYS A 369 23.19 14.53 16.32
C LYS A 369 24.46 14.61 15.47
N MET A 370 24.58 15.72 14.75
CA MET A 370 25.78 16.54 14.50
C MET A 370 25.33 17.59 13.46
N GLU A 371 24.93 18.77 13.93
CA GLU A 371 25.78 19.96 14.09
C GLU A 371 26.00 20.72 12.78
N LYS A 372 25.46 21.95 12.79
CA LYS A 372 25.70 23.01 11.81
C LYS A 372 27.16 23.47 11.89
N ALA A 373 27.75 23.78 10.73
CA ALA A 373 28.49 25.01 10.39
C ALA A 373 29.65 24.74 9.41
N PRO A 374 30.23 25.74 8.71
CA PRO A 374 29.68 27.01 8.22
C PRO A 374 29.78 27.11 6.68
N ARG A 375 28.96 27.97 6.06
CA ARG A 375 29.21 28.44 4.68
C ARG A 375 29.94 29.78 4.78
N SER A 376 31.18 29.84 4.32
CA SER A 376 31.91 31.09 4.08
C SER A 376 31.65 31.61 2.67
N LEU A 377 31.36 32.90 2.59
CA LEU A 377 31.24 33.73 1.39
C LEU A 377 32.53 33.72 0.56
N VAL A 378 32.38 33.86 -0.77
CA VAL A 378 33.14 34.87 -1.54
C VAL A 378 32.18 35.56 -2.52
N LEU A 379 32.23 36.89 -2.48
CA LEU A 379 31.49 37.87 -3.25
C LEU A 379 32.02 38.03 -4.69
N GLY A 380 31.13 38.40 -5.61
CA GLY A 380 31.44 39.06 -6.87
C GLY A 380 30.23 39.90 -7.31
N ALA A 381 30.42 41.21 -7.43
CA ALA A 381 29.38 42.24 -7.44
C ALA A 381 28.74 42.52 -8.82
N THR A 382 27.52 43.07 -8.75
CA THR A 382 26.55 43.63 -9.73
C THR A 382 27.06 44.88 -10.51
N PRO A 383 26.35 45.43 -11.54
CA PRO A 383 25.12 46.28 -11.40
C PRO A 383 24.03 46.01 -12.49
N PHE A 384 22.73 45.96 -12.18
CA PHE A 384 21.75 47.06 -12.04
C PHE A 384 21.50 47.93 -13.29
N PHE A 385 20.35 47.72 -13.96
CA PHE A 385 19.26 48.69 -14.30
C PHE A 385 18.50 48.24 -15.57
N CYS A 386 17.19 48.04 -15.46
CA CYS A 386 16.16 48.75 -16.25
C CYS A 386 14.76 48.07 -16.18
N LEU A 387 13.86 48.78 -15.49
CA LEU A 387 12.46 49.08 -15.86
C LEU A 387 11.46 47.91 -15.90
N LEU A 388 10.39 47.80 -15.09
CA LEU A 388 9.54 48.81 -14.44
C LEU A 388 9.24 50.02 -15.33
N LEU A 389 8.60 49.74 -16.47
CA LEU A 389 7.68 50.64 -17.18
C LEU A 389 7.03 49.84 -18.32
N LEU A 390 5.87 49.25 -18.04
CA LEU A 390 4.78 48.96 -18.99
C LEU A 390 3.64 48.25 -18.22
N SER A 391 3.14 48.96 -17.22
CA SER A 391 1.75 48.81 -16.77
C SER A 391 1.02 50.00 -17.38
N LEU A 392 0.25 49.76 -18.44
CA LEU A 392 -0.85 50.58 -19.01
C LEU A 392 -1.01 50.17 -20.48
N LEU A 393 -2.25 49.91 -20.88
CA LEU A 393 -2.74 49.43 -22.18
C LEU A 393 -2.85 47.89 -22.29
N TYR A 394 -3.94 47.34 -21.74
CA TYR A 394 -4.93 46.57 -22.51
C TYR A 394 -6.13 46.22 -21.60
N THR A 395 -6.88 47.24 -21.21
CA THR A 395 -8.30 47.12 -20.85
C THR A 395 -9.08 47.94 -21.86
N VAL A 396 -10.31 47.50 -22.17
CA VAL A 396 -11.23 47.98 -23.21
C VAL A 396 -11.10 47.24 -24.55
N GLU A 397 -11.69 46.04 -24.66
CA GLU A 397 -12.59 45.67 -25.78
C GLU A 397 -13.26 44.28 -25.64
N ILE A 398 -13.95 43.99 -24.52
CA ILE A 398 -15.00 42.95 -24.51
C ILE A 398 -16.16 43.42 -23.62
N ARG A 399 -16.80 44.52 -24.03
CA ARG A 399 -18.03 45.03 -23.40
C ARG A 399 -19.07 45.38 -24.47
N SER A 400 -19.47 44.40 -25.27
CA SER A 400 -20.53 44.57 -26.28
C SER A 400 -21.08 43.25 -26.80
N ARG A 401 -21.51 42.34 -25.91
CA ARG A 401 -22.47 41.25 -26.26
C ARG A 401 -23.32 40.76 -25.08
N GLN A 402 -23.48 41.59 -24.05
CA GLN A 402 -24.16 41.22 -22.79
C GLN A 402 -25.56 41.83 -22.59
N VAL A 403 -26.15 42.48 -23.62
CA VAL A 403 -27.37 43.32 -23.40
C VAL A 403 -28.65 42.82 -24.10
N LEU A 404 -28.63 41.77 -24.94
CA LEU A 404 -29.84 41.30 -25.66
C LEU A 404 -30.26 39.85 -25.39
N SER A 405 -29.97 39.28 -24.21
CA SER A 405 -30.45 37.94 -23.79
C SER A 405 -31.27 37.95 -22.48
N ASN A 406 -31.35 39.10 -21.80
CA ASN A 406 -31.82 39.16 -20.40
C ASN A 406 -33.34 39.23 -20.20
N GLN A 407 -34.16 39.15 -21.27
CA GLN A 407 -35.62 39.20 -21.14
C GLN A 407 -36.37 37.91 -21.50
N TRP A 408 -35.70 36.86 -22.00
CA TRP A 408 -36.34 35.57 -22.33
C TRP A 408 -35.98 34.41 -21.37
N LYS A 409 -35.07 34.61 -20.41
CA LYS A 409 -34.63 33.55 -19.45
C LYS A 409 -35.37 33.52 -18.11
N LYS A 410 -36.32 34.43 -17.85
CA LYS A 410 -36.93 34.57 -16.51
C LYS A 410 -38.07 33.58 -16.20
N THR A 411 -38.63 32.88 -17.19
CA THR A 411 -39.73 31.91 -16.97
C THR A 411 -39.36 30.45 -17.22
N HIS A 412 -38.22 30.15 -17.87
CA HIS A 412 -37.72 28.78 -18.10
C HIS A 412 -36.49 28.39 -17.24
N SER A 413 -35.92 29.30 -16.44
CA SER A 413 -34.70 29.05 -15.65
C SER A 413 -34.92 28.31 -14.32
N GLY A 414 -36.16 28.23 -13.82
CA GLY A 414 -36.47 27.54 -12.57
C GLY A 414 -36.36 26.01 -12.69
N ALA A 415 -36.96 25.43 -13.73
CA ALA A 415 -36.92 23.98 -13.97
C ALA A 415 -35.51 23.50 -14.39
N SER A 416 -34.85 24.21 -15.31
CA SER A 416 -33.48 23.87 -15.75
C SER A 416 -32.46 23.97 -14.61
N ARG A 417 -32.59 24.94 -13.67
CA ARG A 417 -31.70 25.04 -12.51
C ARG A 417 -31.86 23.88 -11.53
N ILE A 418 -33.10 23.40 -11.35
CA ILE A 418 -33.38 22.27 -10.44
C ILE A 418 -32.83 20.97 -11.03
N GLU A 419 -33.03 20.73 -12.34
CA GLU A 419 -32.44 19.58 -13.04
C GLU A 419 -30.91 19.62 -13.02
N ASP A 420 -30.30 20.78 -13.30
CA ASP A 420 -28.85 20.97 -13.23
C ASP A 420 -28.31 20.69 -11.81
N GLN A 421 -29.00 21.16 -10.77
CA GLN A 421 -28.56 20.96 -9.38
C GLN A 421 -28.70 19.49 -8.94
N HIS A 422 -29.78 18.82 -9.33
CA HIS A 422 -30.01 17.40 -9.03
C HIS A 422 -28.99 16.50 -9.77
N HIS A 423 -28.68 16.83 -11.02
CA HIS A 423 -27.63 16.15 -11.78
C HIS A 423 -26.25 16.30 -11.10
N MET A 424 -25.90 17.51 -10.65
CA MET A 424 -24.64 17.76 -9.94
C MET A 424 -24.54 17.01 -8.60
N HIS A 425 -25.64 16.86 -7.86
CA HIS A 425 -25.70 16.03 -6.65
C HIS A 425 -25.38 14.57 -6.94
N SER A 426 -26.03 13.99 -7.95
CA SER A 426 -25.78 12.60 -8.36
C SER A 426 -24.31 12.37 -8.77
N LEU A 427 -23.69 13.34 -9.44
CA LEU A 427 -22.27 13.27 -9.80
C LEU A 427 -21.36 13.25 -8.56
N MET A 428 -21.65 14.05 -7.55
CA MET A 428 -20.88 14.09 -6.29
C MET A 428 -21.00 12.82 -5.47
N GLU A 429 -22.19 12.24 -5.39
CA GLU A 429 -22.44 10.97 -4.68
C GLU A 429 -21.55 9.83 -5.19
N ARG A 430 -21.21 9.84 -6.49
CA ARG A 430 -20.39 8.79 -7.11
C ARG A 430 -18.96 8.72 -6.59
N LEU A 431 -18.48 9.78 -5.94
CA LEU A 431 -17.16 9.81 -5.31
C LEU A 431 -17.15 9.08 -3.96
N LEU A 432 -18.31 8.72 -3.40
CA LEU A 432 -18.39 8.05 -2.11
C LEU A 432 -18.66 6.55 -2.26
N LYS A 433 -17.88 5.74 -1.54
CA LYS A 433 -18.10 4.28 -1.47
C LYS A 433 -18.96 3.92 -0.26
N GLY A 434 -19.93 3.02 -0.48
CA GLY A 434 -20.72 2.35 0.56
C GLY A 434 -21.91 3.16 1.08
N ASN A 435 -23.01 2.45 1.38
CA ASN A 435 -24.30 3.04 1.76
C ASN A 435 -24.18 4.04 2.92
N LYS A 436 -23.33 3.77 3.91
CA LYS A 436 -23.14 4.67 5.06
C LYS A 436 -22.69 6.09 4.67
N ASN A 437 -21.76 6.21 3.71
CA ASN A 437 -21.25 7.52 3.29
C ASN A 437 -22.27 8.27 2.44
N LEU A 438 -23.02 7.55 1.60
CA LEU A 438 -24.13 8.11 0.82
C LEU A 438 -25.24 8.63 1.75
N THR A 439 -25.71 7.81 2.69
CA THR A 439 -26.70 8.22 3.69
C THR A 439 -26.21 9.40 4.53
N GLN A 440 -24.91 9.46 4.85
CA GLN A 440 -24.33 10.62 5.54
C GLN A 440 -24.32 11.89 4.67
N LEU A 441 -24.03 11.77 3.37
CA LEU A 441 -24.06 12.89 2.44
C LEU A 441 -25.49 13.41 2.27
N GLU A 442 -26.46 12.52 2.12
CA GLU A 442 -27.89 12.88 2.06
C GLU A 442 -28.34 13.60 3.34
N ALA A 443 -27.97 13.06 4.51
CA ALA A 443 -28.41 13.59 5.80
C ALA A 443 -27.74 14.92 6.17
N THR A 444 -26.48 15.15 5.78
CA THR A 444 -25.67 16.27 6.31
C THR A 444 -25.09 17.20 5.27
N GLY A 445 -25.17 16.82 3.99
CA GLY A 445 -24.53 17.52 2.89
C GLY A 445 -23.01 17.41 2.84
N LEU A 446 -22.37 16.67 3.75
CA LEU A 446 -20.93 16.42 3.76
C LEU A 446 -20.63 14.99 4.24
N ALA A 447 -19.93 14.23 3.41
CA ALA A 447 -19.38 12.93 3.79
C ALA A 447 -17.95 12.79 3.30
N CYS A 448 -17.18 11.93 3.97
CA CYS A 448 -15.80 11.69 3.58
C CYS A 448 -15.52 10.21 3.46
N HIS A 449 -14.81 9.86 2.41
CA HIS A 449 -14.30 8.53 2.15
C HIS A 449 -12.84 8.45 2.61
N TYR A 450 -12.55 7.44 3.42
CA TYR A 450 -11.22 7.16 3.93
C TYR A 450 -10.86 5.72 3.60
N ASP A 451 -9.75 5.53 2.92
CA ASP A 451 -9.08 4.23 2.82
C ASP A 451 -7.58 4.39 3.09
N PHE A 452 -6.80 3.33 2.80
CA PHE A 452 -5.36 3.35 3.04
C PHE A 452 -4.62 4.39 2.18
N HIS A 453 -5.09 4.64 0.96
CA HIS A 453 -4.44 5.51 -0.02
C HIS A 453 -5.09 6.88 -0.16
N THR A 454 -6.39 6.99 0.14
CA THR A 454 -7.22 8.16 -0.16
C THR A 454 -7.90 8.71 1.09
N GLU A 455 -7.93 10.04 1.14
CA GLU A 455 -8.76 10.84 2.03
C GLU A 455 -9.48 11.89 1.18
N VAL A 456 -10.77 11.68 0.93
CA VAL A 456 -11.60 12.58 0.10
C VAL A 456 -12.84 12.95 0.87
N CYS A 457 -13.13 14.25 0.94
CA CYS A 457 -14.38 14.78 1.47
C CYS A 457 -15.21 15.42 0.36
N VAL A 458 -16.50 15.13 0.33
CA VAL A 458 -17.45 15.63 -0.67
C VAL A 458 -18.54 16.40 0.06
N SER A 459 -18.70 17.66 -0.31
CA SER A 459 -19.81 18.53 0.08
C SER A 459 -20.71 18.75 -1.12
N ASN A 460 -21.98 18.35 -1.00
CA ASN A 460 -22.99 18.58 -2.02
C ASN A 460 -23.80 19.86 -1.75
N ARG A 461 -23.49 20.59 -0.67
CA ARG A 461 -24.09 21.88 -0.33
C ARG A 461 -23.15 23.04 -0.65
N PRO A 462 -23.69 24.28 -0.79
CA PRO A 462 -22.87 25.45 -1.05
C PRO A 462 -21.78 25.62 0.01
N VAL A 463 -20.54 25.85 -0.43
CA VAL A 463 -19.39 26.05 0.45
C VAL A 463 -18.77 27.43 0.23
N ARG A 464 -18.10 27.94 1.26
CA ARG A 464 -17.20 29.10 1.15
C ARG A 464 -15.78 28.67 1.42
N ILE A 465 -14.83 29.16 0.63
CA ILE A 465 -13.42 28.85 0.79
C ILE A 465 -12.65 30.15 0.95
N ASP A 466 -12.02 30.32 2.11
CA ASP A 466 -11.06 31.38 2.37
C ASP A 466 -9.67 30.92 1.91
N THR A 467 -9.13 31.56 0.87
CA THR A 467 -7.83 31.17 0.29
C THR A 467 -6.64 31.55 1.15
N LEU A 468 -6.78 32.47 2.10
CA LEU A 468 -5.70 32.83 3.03
C LEU A 468 -5.43 31.70 4.02
N THR A 469 -6.50 31.15 4.59
CA THR A 469 -6.41 30.14 5.65
C THR A 469 -6.64 28.72 5.15
N MET A 470 -7.05 28.56 3.89
CA MET A 470 -7.51 27.29 3.29
C MET A 470 -8.59 26.61 4.15
N LYS A 471 -9.48 27.42 4.72
CA LYS A 471 -10.67 26.96 5.44
C LYS A 471 -11.85 26.85 4.49
N VAL A 472 -12.50 25.68 4.50
CA VAL A 472 -13.72 25.38 3.75
C VAL A 472 -14.89 25.35 4.72
N TYR A 473 -15.75 26.36 4.65
CA TYR A 473 -16.94 26.49 5.48
C TYR A 473 -18.12 25.79 4.79
N VAL A 474 -18.68 24.79 5.48
CA VAL A 474 -19.85 24.02 5.03
C VAL A 474 -21.04 24.33 5.95
N PRO A 475 -22.24 24.66 5.42
CA PRO A 475 -23.41 24.98 6.22
C PRO A 475 -23.83 23.82 7.14
N TYR A 476 -24.11 24.18 8.39
CA TYR A 476 -24.61 23.30 9.44
C TYR A 476 -26.15 23.29 9.53
N ASP A 477 -26.77 22.10 9.64
CA ASP A 477 -28.16 21.92 10.10
C ASP A 477 -28.16 21.36 11.53
N GLN A 478 -29.09 21.83 12.38
CA GLN A 478 -29.17 21.45 13.79
C GLN A 478 -29.33 19.93 14.00
N GLY A 479 -28.49 19.33 14.86
CA GLY A 479 -28.70 17.97 15.39
C GLY A 479 -27.59 16.95 15.14
N MET A 480 -26.43 17.33 14.62
CA MET A 480 -25.29 16.41 14.41
C MET A 480 -23.98 16.91 15.02
N PRO A 481 -23.02 16.02 15.39
CA PRO A 481 -21.79 16.42 16.07
C PRO A 481 -20.94 17.35 15.20
N GLU A 482 -20.47 18.46 15.78
CA GLU A 482 -19.37 19.27 15.26
C GLU A 482 -18.11 18.43 15.23
N ALA A 483 -17.55 18.22 14.04
CA ALA A 483 -16.20 17.69 13.93
C ALA A 483 -15.52 18.41 12.77
N ASP A 484 -14.72 19.41 13.11
CA ASP A 484 -13.76 20.01 12.20
C ASP A 484 -12.87 18.92 11.62
N ARG A 485 -12.62 18.99 10.31
CA ARG A 485 -11.79 18.00 9.62
C ARG A 485 -10.58 18.67 9.02
N ILE A 486 -9.42 18.10 9.28
CA ILE A 486 -8.17 18.49 8.62
C ILE A 486 -7.88 17.42 7.58
N ILE A 487 -7.84 17.83 6.32
CA ILE A 487 -7.65 16.96 5.17
C ILE A 487 -6.32 17.32 4.50
N ILE A 488 -5.56 16.31 4.11
CA ILE A 488 -4.37 16.48 3.28
C ILE A 488 -4.82 16.23 1.84
N PRO A 489 -4.98 17.25 0.99
CA PRO A 489 -5.69 17.12 -0.27
C PRO A 489 -4.76 16.57 -1.38
N TYR A 490 -4.18 15.39 -1.14
CA TYR A 490 -3.19 14.72 -2.01
C TYR A 490 -3.44 13.20 -1.98
N ALA A 491 -3.17 12.52 -3.10
CA ALA A 491 -3.32 11.06 -3.19
C ALA A 491 -2.17 10.33 -2.47
N LYS A 492 -2.32 9.04 -2.14
CA LYS A 492 -1.27 8.23 -1.49
C LYS A 492 -0.88 8.77 -0.10
N ARG A 493 -1.90 8.95 0.73
CA ARG A 493 -1.82 9.51 2.09
C ARG A 493 -0.81 8.80 3.01
N GLU A 494 -0.54 7.53 2.77
CA GLU A 494 0.39 6.73 3.58
C GLU A 494 1.86 7.22 3.51
N ASP A 495 2.21 8.05 2.51
CA ASP A 495 3.53 8.64 2.36
C ASP A 495 3.73 9.84 3.31
N LYS A 496 3.99 9.51 4.58
CA LYS A 496 4.10 10.48 5.68
C LYS A 496 5.12 11.59 5.44
N TRP A 497 6.15 11.35 4.64
CA TRP A 497 7.13 12.37 4.29
C TRP A 497 6.50 13.44 3.41
N ILE A 498 5.85 13.04 2.33
CA ILE A 498 5.16 13.95 1.41
C ILE A 498 4.04 14.70 2.13
N THR A 499 3.18 13.97 2.84
CA THR A 499 2.02 14.55 3.52
C THR A 499 2.41 15.41 4.73
N GLY A 500 3.58 15.20 5.31
CA GLY A 500 4.06 15.94 6.49
C GLY A 500 4.97 17.13 6.18
N THR A 501 5.53 17.23 4.97
CA THR A 501 6.56 18.25 4.66
C THR A 501 6.31 19.06 3.39
N ALA A 502 5.53 18.53 2.43
CA ALA A 502 5.44 19.09 1.09
C ALA A 502 4.01 19.39 0.64
N VAL A 503 3.02 19.13 1.49
CA VAL A 503 1.59 19.32 1.20
C VAL A 503 0.93 20.04 2.36
N SER A 504 0.28 21.17 2.08
CA SER A 504 -0.49 21.93 3.06
C SER A 504 -1.85 21.29 3.31
N SER A 505 -2.30 21.26 4.56
CA SER A 505 -3.62 20.76 4.93
C SER A 505 -4.74 21.78 4.65
N VAL A 506 -5.94 21.28 4.39
CA VAL A 506 -7.18 22.05 4.24
C VAL A 506 -8.09 21.74 5.42
N GLN A 507 -8.63 22.76 6.07
CA GLN A 507 -9.55 22.58 7.19
C GLN A 507 -10.99 22.75 6.72
N ILE A 508 -11.83 21.75 6.95
CA ILE A 508 -13.27 21.79 6.68
C ILE A 508 -13.96 22.07 8.01
N LEU A 509 -14.66 23.21 8.08
CA LEU A 509 -15.40 23.69 9.24
C LEU A 509 -16.90 23.57 8.98
N ARG A 510 -17.64 23.00 9.95
CA ARG A 510 -19.10 23.01 9.94
C ARG A 510 -19.56 24.14 10.83
N GLU A 511 -19.95 25.25 10.22
CA GLU A 511 -20.38 26.45 10.96
C GLU A 511 -21.71 26.98 10.44
N ASN A 512 -22.36 27.81 11.27
CA ASN A 512 -23.45 28.65 10.79
C ASN A 512 -22.88 29.58 9.72
N ILE A 513 -23.42 29.53 8.51
CA ILE A 513 -23.00 30.36 7.37
C ILE A 513 -22.96 31.87 7.72
N SER A 514 -23.64 32.31 8.76
CA SER A 514 -23.63 33.70 9.27
C SER A 514 -22.29 34.15 9.87
N THR A 515 -21.43 33.23 10.33
CA THR A 515 -20.09 33.54 10.90
C THR A 515 -18.96 33.46 9.89
N ALA A 516 -19.20 32.80 8.75
CA ALA A 516 -18.19 32.65 7.71
C ALA A 516 -17.98 33.96 6.91
N PRO A 517 -16.76 34.22 6.41
CA PRO A 517 -16.46 35.39 5.58
C PRO A 517 -17.41 35.54 4.39
N ALA A 518 -17.71 36.80 4.02
CA ALA A 518 -18.57 37.10 2.88
C ALA A 518 -17.91 36.69 1.56
N CYS A 519 -18.72 36.24 0.59
CA CYS A 519 -18.23 35.86 -0.73
C CYS A 519 -17.72 37.09 -1.48
N GLU A 520 -16.45 37.09 -1.90
CA GLU A 520 -15.93 38.07 -2.86
C GLU A 520 -16.19 37.62 -4.31
N TYR A 521 -16.10 36.30 -4.53
CA TYR A 521 -16.36 35.69 -5.83
C TYR A 521 -17.36 34.54 -5.68
N THR A 522 -18.35 34.49 -6.56
CA THR A 522 -19.35 33.41 -6.58
C THR A 522 -19.25 32.64 -7.88
N HIS A 523 -19.18 31.32 -7.79
CA HIS A 523 -19.10 30.40 -8.92
C HIS A 523 -20.37 29.56 -9.02
N ASN A 524 -20.68 29.07 -10.22
CA ASN A 524 -21.87 28.26 -10.51
C ASN A 524 -21.56 26.78 -10.79
N VAL A 525 -20.32 26.35 -10.57
CA VAL A 525 -19.83 24.97 -10.72
C VAL A 525 -19.06 24.58 -9.46
N PRO A 526 -18.99 23.29 -9.09
CA PRO A 526 -18.27 22.86 -7.90
C PRO A 526 -16.76 23.05 -8.04
N VAL A 527 -16.08 22.99 -6.90
CA VAL A 527 -14.63 23.05 -6.83
C VAL A 527 -14.02 21.71 -6.46
N VAL A 528 -12.92 21.34 -7.12
CA VAL A 528 -12.03 20.27 -6.67
C VAL A 528 -10.76 20.91 -6.09
N VAL A 529 -10.54 20.72 -4.80
CA VAL A 529 -9.40 21.22 -4.03
C VAL A 529 -8.36 20.12 -3.91
N PHE A 530 -7.17 20.34 -4.46
CA PHE A 530 -6.04 19.42 -4.36
C PHE A 530 -4.71 20.17 -4.24
N SER A 531 -3.66 19.49 -3.78
CA SER A 531 -2.31 20.05 -3.73
C SER A 531 -1.51 19.66 -4.96
N SER A 532 -0.80 20.62 -5.58
CA SER A 532 0.27 20.33 -6.54
C SER A 532 1.65 20.24 -5.88
N GLY A 533 1.69 20.13 -4.56
CA GLY A 533 2.90 19.91 -3.79
C GLY A 533 3.43 18.48 -3.94
N GLY A 534 4.15 18.00 -2.92
CA GLY A 534 4.68 16.64 -2.90
C GLY A 534 5.76 16.36 -3.95
N SER A 535 5.54 15.34 -4.80
CA SER A 535 6.56 14.77 -5.69
C SER A 535 6.52 15.28 -7.14
N THR A 536 5.92 16.44 -7.39
CA THR A 536 5.99 17.10 -8.72
C THR A 536 7.44 17.31 -9.17
N GLY A 537 7.70 17.17 -10.47
CA GLY A 537 9.04 17.14 -11.06
C GLY A 537 9.49 15.73 -11.48
N ASN A 538 8.80 14.68 -11.05
CA ASN A 538 8.99 13.31 -11.53
C ASN A 538 7.68 12.83 -12.20
N ILE A 539 7.74 12.59 -13.52
CA ILE A 539 6.56 12.23 -14.32
C ILE A 539 5.81 10.99 -13.78
N PHE A 540 6.51 10.02 -13.19
CA PHE A 540 5.85 8.84 -12.62
C PHE A 540 4.93 9.21 -11.46
N HIS A 541 5.42 10.03 -10.52
CA HIS A 541 4.64 10.52 -9.39
C HIS A 541 3.56 11.52 -9.86
N GLU A 542 3.88 12.39 -10.82
CA GLU A 542 2.89 13.30 -11.41
C GLU A 542 1.70 12.54 -12.00
N PHE A 543 1.93 11.43 -12.72
CA PHE A 543 0.82 10.63 -13.26
C PHE A 543 0.10 9.81 -12.20
N THR A 544 0.87 9.11 -11.36
CA THR A 544 0.32 8.17 -10.37
C THR A 544 -0.42 8.87 -9.23
N GLU A 545 0.12 9.99 -8.74
CA GLU A 545 -0.36 10.65 -7.52
C GLU A 545 -1.21 11.88 -7.84
N LEU A 546 -1.16 12.43 -9.07
CA LEU A 546 -1.95 13.61 -9.45
C LEU A 546 -2.83 13.38 -10.68
N ILE A 547 -2.27 13.10 -11.87
CA ILE A 547 -3.05 13.11 -13.12
C ILE A 547 -4.11 12.00 -13.17
N VAL A 548 -3.77 10.75 -12.86
CA VAL A 548 -4.75 9.64 -12.80
C VAL A 548 -5.78 9.91 -11.69
N PRO A 549 -5.38 10.26 -10.45
CA PRO A 549 -6.32 10.65 -9.41
C PRO A 549 -7.24 11.82 -9.76
N LEU A 550 -6.73 12.83 -10.48
CA LEU A 550 -7.52 13.94 -11.00
C LEU A 550 -8.55 13.44 -12.00
N PHE A 551 -8.17 12.60 -12.96
CA PHE A 551 -9.11 12.00 -13.90
C PHE A 551 -10.22 11.24 -13.17
N LEU A 552 -9.87 10.39 -12.20
CA LEU A 552 -10.83 9.66 -11.37
C LEU A 552 -11.81 10.58 -10.63
N THR A 553 -11.27 11.68 -10.08
CA THR A 553 -12.04 12.59 -9.23
C THR A 553 -12.87 13.60 -10.04
N SER A 554 -12.49 13.90 -11.29
CA SER A 554 -13.04 15.05 -12.03
C SER A 554 -13.73 14.71 -13.36
N ARG A 555 -13.41 13.57 -14.00
CA ARG A 555 -13.87 13.29 -15.38
C ARG A 555 -15.39 13.30 -15.54
N HIS A 556 -16.11 12.73 -14.57
CA HIS A 556 -17.57 12.60 -14.60
C HIS A 556 -18.30 13.94 -14.51
N PHE A 557 -17.62 15.04 -14.13
CA PHE A 557 -18.18 16.39 -14.18
C PHE A 557 -18.16 17.01 -15.59
N GLN A 558 -17.60 16.33 -16.60
CA GLN A 558 -17.64 16.76 -18.01
C GLN A 558 -17.19 18.21 -18.21
N SER A 559 -16.06 18.58 -17.60
CA SER A 559 -15.47 19.92 -17.63
C SER A 559 -16.26 21.03 -16.89
N ARG A 560 -17.40 20.70 -16.25
CA ARG A 560 -18.22 21.60 -15.42
C ARG A 560 -17.80 21.63 -13.95
N LEU A 561 -16.52 21.89 -13.70
CA LEU A 561 -15.97 22.13 -12.36
C LEU A 561 -14.85 23.15 -12.45
N ARG A 562 -14.41 23.69 -11.31
CA ARG A 562 -13.20 24.52 -11.22
C ARG A 562 -12.18 23.86 -10.30
N PHE A 563 -10.90 23.97 -10.63
CA PHE A 563 -9.83 23.51 -9.74
C PHE A 563 -9.34 24.63 -8.84
N MET A 564 -9.07 24.31 -7.57
CA MET A 564 -8.33 25.16 -6.63
C MET A 564 -7.12 24.39 -6.13
N VAL A 565 -5.92 24.93 -6.37
CA VAL A 565 -4.68 24.17 -6.22
C VAL A 565 -3.80 24.75 -5.11
N THR A 566 -3.70 24.05 -3.98
CA THR A 566 -2.76 24.40 -2.91
C THR A 566 -1.34 24.03 -3.29
N ASP A 567 -0.35 24.62 -2.60
CA ASP A 567 1.08 24.39 -2.86
C ASP A 567 1.41 24.54 -4.36
N PHE A 568 0.94 25.65 -4.94
CA PHE A 568 0.83 25.83 -6.38
C PHE A 568 2.19 25.78 -7.11
N ARG A 569 2.39 24.77 -7.96
CA ARG A 569 3.59 24.59 -8.78
C ARG A 569 3.34 25.02 -10.22
N LEU A 570 3.78 26.23 -10.57
CA LEU A 570 3.65 26.82 -11.91
C LEU A 570 4.14 25.90 -13.04
N GLN A 571 5.30 25.24 -12.84
CA GLN A 571 5.88 24.34 -13.84
C GLN A 571 4.98 23.14 -14.14
N PHE A 572 4.41 22.51 -13.11
CA PHE A 572 3.48 21.39 -13.24
C PHE A 572 2.18 21.81 -13.96
N MET A 573 1.60 22.95 -13.55
CA MET A 573 0.40 23.52 -14.17
C MET A 573 0.62 23.85 -15.65
N SER A 574 1.76 24.46 -15.99
CA SER A 574 2.12 24.78 -17.38
C SER A 574 2.32 23.52 -18.22
N LYS A 575 3.06 22.52 -17.69
CA LYS A 575 3.35 21.25 -18.36
C LYS A 575 2.09 20.47 -18.73
N TYR A 576 1.08 20.45 -17.85
CA TYR A 576 -0.17 19.72 -18.04
C TYR A 576 -1.37 20.61 -18.37
N LYS A 577 -1.15 21.84 -18.83
CA LYS A 577 -2.21 22.82 -19.15
C LYS A 577 -3.33 22.22 -20.00
N LYS A 578 -2.98 21.42 -21.02
CA LYS A 578 -3.93 20.74 -21.92
C LYS A 578 -4.85 19.76 -21.18
N ILE A 579 -4.32 19.00 -20.24
CA ILE A 579 -5.09 18.08 -19.40
C ILE A 579 -6.07 18.87 -18.52
N PHE A 580 -5.58 19.92 -17.84
CA PHE A 580 -6.43 20.76 -16.99
C PHE A 580 -7.55 21.44 -17.78
N SER A 581 -7.27 21.97 -18.97
CA SER A 581 -8.29 22.58 -19.83
C SER A 581 -9.32 21.59 -20.36
N HIS A 582 -8.97 20.30 -20.43
CA HIS A 582 -9.91 19.25 -20.85
C HIS A 582 -10.74 18.75 -19.66
N LEU A 583 -10.19 18.73 -18.44
CA LEU A 583 -10.92 18.37 -17.20
C LEU A 583 -11.78 19.52 -16.65
N SER A 584 -11.51 20.77 -17.02
CA SER A 584 -12.20 21.97 -16.54
C SER A 584 -12.22 23.04 -17.62
N SER A 585 -13.40 23.55 -17.96
CA SER A 585 -13.55 24.71 -18.85
C SER A 585 -13.22 26.04 -18.17
N TYR A 586 -12.86 26.02 -16.89
CA TYR A 586 -12.59 27.19 -16.06
C TYR A 586 -11.12 27.27 -15.66
N GLU A 587 -10.63 28.49 -15.45
CA GLU A 587 -9.27 28.73 -14.98
C GLU A 587 -9.03 28.17 -13.57
N VAL A 588 -7.83 27.63 -13.37
CA VAL A 588 -7.38 27.11 -12.08
C VAL A 588 -7.17 28.27 -11.10
N ILE A 589 -7.71 28.15 -9.89
CA ILE A 589 -7.47 29.12 -8.82
C ILE A 589 -6.16 28.76 -8.12
N ASN A 590 -5.26 29.74 -8.01
CA ASN A 590 -4.08 29.68 -7.14
C ASN A 590 -4.36 30.47 -5.84
N PRO A 591 -4.61 29.81 -4.70
CA PRO A 591 -4.86 30.47 -3.42
C PRO A 591 -3.74 31.42 -2.99
N ALA A 592 -2.49 31.13 -3.34
CA ALA A 592 -1.33 31.93 -2.94
C ALA A 592 -1.15 33.22 -3.77
N ALA A 593 -1.81 33.35 -4.92
CA ALA A 593 -1.67 34.52 -5.78
C ALA A 593 -2.63 35.65 -5.40
N ASN A 594 -3.82 35.32 -4.90
CA ASN A 594 -4.80 36.31 -4.49
C ASN A 594 -5.62 35.81 -3.29
N VAL A 595 -5.48 36.51 -2.17
CA VAL A 595 -6.24 36.26 -0.95
C VAL A 595 -7.66 36.74 -1.19
N SER A 596 -8.62 35.82 -1.22
CA SER A 596 -10.03 36.14 -1.39
C SER A 596 -10.93 34.99 -0.93
N VAL A 597 -12.21 35.28 -0.74
CA VAL A 597 -13.22 34.29 -0.39
C VAL A 597 -14.04 33.89 -1.61
N HIS A 598 -13.99 32.60 -1.97
CA HIS A 598 -14.75 32.04 -3.08
C HIS A 598 -15.91 31.17 -2.61
N CYS A 599 -17.06 31.31 -3.28
CA CYS A 599 -18.27 30.54 -2.98
C CYS A 599 -18.63 29.62 -4.15
N PHE A 600 -18.91 28.35 -3.82
CA PHE A 600 -19.20 27.29 -4.79
C PHE A 600 -20.48 26.55 -4.40
N PRO A 601 -21.24 25.98 -5.35
CA PRO A 601 -22.43 25.16 -5.05
C PRO A 601 -22.10 23.82 -4.38
N GLY A 602 -20.85 23.37 -4.40
CA GLY A 602 -20.34 22.21 -3.69
C GLY A 602 -18.83 22.05 -3.88
N ALA A 603 -18.23 21.09 -3.18
CA ALA A 603 -16.79 20.91 -3.17
C ALA A 603 -16.36 19.46 -3.00
N VAL A 604 -15.23 19.12 -3.59
CA VAL A 604 -14.46 17.91 -3.35
C VAL A 604 -13.09 18.32 -2.83
N VAL A 605 -12.69 17.82 -1.67
CA VAL A 605 -11.37 18.09 -1.06
C VAL A 605 -10.59 16.79 -0.99
N GLY A 606 -9.49 16.70 -1.72
CA GLY A 606 -8.69 15.48 -1.90
C GLY A 606 -8.88 14.79 -3.25
N LEU A 607 -8.15 13.69 -3.46
CA LEU A 607 -8.13 12.94 -4.72
C LEU A 607 -8.30 11.43 -4.48
N HIS A 608 -9.06 10.76 -5.36
CA HIS A 608 -9.20 9.31 -5.36
C HIS A 608 -8.00 8.60 -5.99
N TYR A 609 -7.50 7.57 -5.31
CA TYR A 609 -6.35 6.77 -5.73
C TYR A 609 -6.72 5.29 -5.74
N HIS A 610 -6.29 4.57 -6.77
CA HIS A 610 -6.52 3.13 -6.87
C HIS A 610 -5.25 2.30 -6.72
N ASP A 611 -4.22 2.59 -7.52
CA ASP A 611 -2.89 1.98 -7.48
C ASP A 611 -1.93 2.74 -8.42
N HIS A 612 -0.69 2.27 -8.54
CA HIS A 612 0.31 2.82 -9.47
C HIS A 612 -0.13 2.69 -10.93
N LEU A 613 -0.31 3.82 -11.62
CA LEU A 613 -0.76 3.88 -13.02
C LEU A 613 -1.96 2.96 -13.33
N ALA A 614 -2.89 2.81 -12.37
CA ALA A 614 -3.99 1.88 -12.50
C ALA A 614 -5.33 2.51 -12.16
N ILE A 615 -6.36 2.03 -12.83
CA ILE A 615 -7.76 2.34 -12.56
C ILE A 615 -8.50 1.02 -12.38
N LYS A 616 -9.21 0.88 -11.25
CA LYS A 616 -10.02 -0.29 -10.94
C LYS A 616 -11.46 -0.03 -11.35
N THR A 617 -11.86 -0.54 -12.51
CA THR A 617 -13.20 -0.38 -13.09
C THR A 617 -14.34 -0.71 -12.12
N THR A 618 -14.19 -1.76 -11.31
CA THR A 618 -15.20 -2.19 -10.33
C THR A 618 -15.40 -1.23 -9.16
N GLU A 619 -14.53 -0.23 -9.00
CA GLU A 619 -14.54 0.70 -7.87
C GLU A 619 -15.10 2.09 -8.24
N ILE A 620 -15.56 2.29 -9.49
CA ILE A 620 -16.12 3.56 -9.98
C ILE A 620 -17.56 3.35 -10.49
N PRO A 621 -18.52 4.21 -10.12
CA PRO A 621 -19.92 4.08 -10.57
C PRO A 621 -20.18 4.16 -12.08
N GLU A 622 -19.23 4.65 -12.90
CA GLU A 622 -19.30 4.60 -14.38
C GLU A 622 -18.38 3.55 -15.02
N GLY A 623 -17.55 2.88 -14.23
CA GLY A 623 -16.69 1.81 -14.73
C GLY A 623 -15.50 2.25 -15.59
N TYR A 624 -14.98 3.48 -15.43
CA TYR A 624 -13.79 3.89 -16.18
C TYR A 624 -12.63 2.90 -16.02
N SER A 625 -11.85 2.77 -17.08
CA SER A 625 -10.67 1.92 -17.19
C SER A 625 -9.43 2.74 -17.51
N MET A 626 -8.27 2.09 -17.49
CA MET A 626 -7.04 2.71 -17.98
C MET A 626 -7.09 3.01 -19.49
N LEU A 627 -7.91 2.29 -20.28
CA LEU A 627 -8.13 2.60 -21.68
C LEU A 627 -8.90 3.91 -21.86
N ASP A 628 -9.92 4.16 -21.03
CA ASP A 628 -10.66 5.43 -21.03
C ASP A 628 -9.76 6.61 -20.66
N PHE A 629 -8.88 6.41 -19.68
CA PHE A 629 -7.87 7.42 -19.33
C PHE A 629 -6.91 7.70 -20.48
N LYS A 630 -6.43 6.66 -21.19
CA LYS A 630 -5.59 6.84 -22.38
C LYS A 630 -6.34 7.59 -23.48
N GLN A 631 -7.60 7.25 -23.73
CA GLN A 631 -8.42 7.97 -24.71
C GLN A 631 -8.55 9.45 -24.33
N PHE A 632 -8.83 9.74 -23.06
CA PHE A 632 -8.86 11.11 -22.54
C PHE A 632 -7.54 11.87 -22.76
N LEU A 633 -6.39 11.23 -22.57
CA LEU A 633 -5.09 11.85 -22.87
C LEU A 633 -4.94 12.13 -24.37
N ARG A 634 -5.36 11.21 -25.24
CA ARG A 634 -5.33 11.43 -26.69
C ARG A 634 -6.15 12.65 -27.08
N ASP A 635 -7.36 12.76 -26.55
CA ASP A 635 -8.26 13.89 -26.80
C ASP A 635 -7.66 15.19 -26.26
N SER A 636 -7.12 15.18 -25.04
CA SER A 636 -6.48 16.34 -24.41
C SER A 636 -5.32 16.90 -25.22
N TYR A 637 -4.54 16.04 -25.87
CA TYR A 637 -3.39 16.43 -26.67
C TYR A 637 -3.67 16.53 -28.18
N ASN A 638 -4.88 16.21 -28.63
CA ASN A 638 -5.28 16.08 -30.05
C ASN A 638 -4.42 15.06 -30.83
N LEU A 639 -4.15 13.90 -30.22
CA LEU A 639 -3.32 12.86 -30.80
C LEU A 639 -4.09 12.07 -31.85
N ARG A 640 -3.56 12.00 -33.08
CA ARG A 640 -4.19 11.28 -34.18
C ARG A 640 -4.22 9.76 -33.92
N ILE A 641 -5.31 9.12 -34.33
CA ILE A 641 -5.40 7.65 -34.39
C ILE A 641 -4.70 7.22 -35.68
N ARG A 642 -3.63 6.43 -35.53
CA ARG A 642 -3.17 5.59 -36.64
C ARG A 642 -4.13 4.43 -36.70
N GLU A 643 -4.96 4.35 -37.74
CA GLU A 643 -5.71 3.13 -38.00
C GLU A 643 -4.72 1.96 -38.08
N SER A 644 -5.05 0.86 -37.43
CA SER A 644 -4.28 -0.41 -37.40
C SER A 644 -4.10 -1.05 -38.79
N SER A 645 -4.57 -0.38 -39.84
CA SER A 645 -4.45 -0.70 -41.26
C SER A 645 -3.21 -0.08 -41.93
N GLN A 646 -2.20 0.39 -41.17
CA GLN A 646 -0.87 0.57 -41.77
C GLN A 646 -0.36 -0.80 -42.20
N THR A 647 -0.42 -1.01 -43.51
CA THR A 647 0.00 -2.20 -44.25
C THR A 647 1.24 -2.83 -43.61
N GLN A 648 1.30 -4.16 -43.57
CA GLN A 648 2.45 -4.94 -43.09
C GLN A 648 3.81 -4.53 -43.73
N THR A 649 3.77 -3.68 -44.76
CA THR A 649 4.89 -3.13 -45.52
C THR A 649 5.66 -1.98 -44.83
N GLU A 650 5.08 -1.17 -43.94
CA GLU A 650 5.82 -0.05 -43.30
C GLU A 650 6.63 -0.50 -42.07
N LYS A 651 7.90 -0.09 -41.94
CA LYS A 651 8.76 -0.40 -40.78
C LYS A 651 8.17 0.14 -39.47
N PRO A 652 8.05 -0.68 -38.40
CA PRO A 652 7.54 -0.22 -37.11
C PRO A 652 8.50 0.79 -36.46
N THR A 653 7.96 1.78 -35.75
CA THR A 653 8.77 2.78 -35.03
C THR A 653 8.96 2.37 -33.59
N LEU A 654 10.20 2.34 -33.13
CA LEU A 654 10.60 2.10 -31.74
C LEU A 654 11.19 3.39 -31.16
N ILE A 655 10.74 3.77 -29.96
CA ILE A 655 11.38 4.83 -29.18
C ILE A 655 12.24 4.23 -28.07
N LEU A 656 13.52 4.63 -28.04
CA LEU A 656 14.46 4.29 -26.98
C LEU A 656 14.57 5.47 -26.02
N VAL A 657 14.12 5.28 -24.79
CA VAL A 657 14.16 6.29 -23.72
C VAL A 657 15.60 6.41 -23.21
N SER A 658 16.26 7.50 -23.60
CA SER A 658 17.66 7.77 -23.24
C SER A 658 17.78 8.45 -21.89
N ARG A 659 18.87 8.15 -21.17
CA ARG A 659 19.17 8.67 -19.83
C ARG A 659 20.64 9.03 -19.73
N LYS A 660 20.95 10.17 -19.10
CA LYS A 660 22.34 10.69 -19.02
C LYS A 660 23.06 10.38 -17.71
N ASN A 661 22.34 10.26 -16.59
CA ASN A 661 22.96 10.26 -15.25
C ASN A 661 22.98 8.87 -14.60
N SER A 662 21.80 8.30 -14.37
CA SER A 662 21.62 6.98 -13.74
C SER A 662 20.77 6.10 -14.61
N ARG A 663 21.08 4.80 -14.60
CA ARG A 663 20.50 3.78 -15.46
C ARG A 663 20.61 4.16 -16.94
N ALA A 664 21.73 4.81 -17.29
CA ALA A 664 22.10 5.17 -18.64
C ALA A 664 22.57 3.93 -19.41
N PHE A 665 22.29 3.88 -20.71
CA PHE A 665 22.85 2.88 -21.61
C PHE A 665 24.23 3.37 -22.08
N LEU A 666 25.29 2.66 -21.71
CA LEU A 666 26.67 3.00 -22.01
C LEU A 666 27.03 2.69 -23.47
N ASN A 667 26.36 1.70 -24.07
CA ASN A 667 26.48 1.31 -25.47
C ASN A 667 25.20 1.62 -26.28
N GLU A 668 24.57 2.79 -26.03
CA GLU A 668 23.32 3.20 -26.70
C GLU A 668 23.42 3.15 -28.23
N ASP A 669 24.52 3.61 -28.82
CA ASP A 669 24.72 3.61 -30.28
C ASP A 669 24.75 2.20 -30.89
N GLU A 670 25.31 1.24 -30.16
CA GLU A 670 25.35 -0.17 -30.56
C GLU A 670 23.94 -0.77 -30.52
N MET A 671 23.19 -0.51 -29.44
CA MET A 671 21.78 -0.90 -29.34
C MET A 671 20.97 -0.31 -30.49
N VAL A 672 21.12 0.98 -30.80
CA VAL A 672 20.41 1.66 -31.89
C VAL A 672 20.74 1.04 -33.24
N THR A 673 22.01 0.69 -33.46
CA THR A 673 22.44 0.01 -34.69
C THR A 673 21.75 -1.35 -34.82
N MET A 674 21.77 -2.17 -33.77
CA MET A 674 21.10 -3.48 -33.75
C MET A 674 19.58 -3.35 -33.94
N ILE A 675 18.93 -2.36 -33.31
CA ILE A 675 17.49 -2.12 -33.47
C ILE A 675 17.17 -1.78 -34.95
N LYS A 676 18.01 -0.97 -35.60
CA LYS A 676 17.83 -0.64 -37.04
C LYS A 676 18.02 -1.86 -37.94
N THR A 677 18.95 -2.77 -37.64
CA THR A 677 19.15 -4.00 -38.44
C THR A 677 17.97 -4.96 -38.31
N LEU A 678 17.27 -4.96 -37.16
CA LEU A 678 15.98 -5.66 -36.99
C LEU A 678 14.81 -5.04 -37.77
N GLY A 679 15.03 -3.94 -38.49
CA GLY A 679 14.03 -3.33 -39.35
C GLY A 679 13.15 -2.27 -38.69
N PHE A 680 13.47 -1.83 -37.48
CA PHE A 680 12.77 -0.72 -36.83
C PHE A 680 13.23 0.65 -37.36
N ARG A 681 12.33 1.63 -37.38
CA ARG A 681 12.69 3.05 -37.32
C ARG A 681 12.94 3.41 -35.85
N VAL A 682 14.04 4.10 -35.55
CA VAL A 682 14.43 4.41 -34.16
C VAL A 682 14.30 5.89 -33.89
N VAL A 683 13.63 6.22 -32.79
CA VAL A 683 13.59 7.56 -32.20
C VAL A 683 14.28 7.51 -30.84
N ILE A 684 15.19 8.44 -30.57
CA ILE A 684 15.83 8.56 -29.25
C ILE A 684 15.05 9.56 -28.43
N GLY A 685 14.39 9.10 -27.37
CA GLY A 685 13.65 9.94 -26.44
C GLY A 685 14.58 10.57 -25.42
N GLN A 686 15.17 11.72 -25.74
CA GLN A 686 16.05 12.44 -24.83
C GLN A 686 15.27 13.25 -23.77
N PRO A 687 15.85 13.54 -22.58
CA PRO A 687 15.14 14.25 -21.51
C PRO A 687 14.64 15.67 -21.87
N ASP A 688 15.33 16.38 -22.75
CA ASP A 688 14.95 17.70 -23.27
C ASP A 688 13.70 17.63 -24.15
N MET A 689 13.56 16.58 -24.96
CA MET A 689 12.32 16.33 -25.72
C MET A 689 11.12 16.14 -24.80
N MET A 690 11.32 15.50 -23.64
CA MET A 690 10.27 15.26 -22.64
C MET A 690 9.81 16.52 -21.90
N ALA A 691 10.55 17.63 -22.01
CA ALA A 691 10.13 18.90 -21.41
C ALA A 691 8.86 19.47 -22.08
N ASN A 692 8.67 19.20 -23.38
CA ASN A 692 7.44 19.53 -24.09
C ASN A 692 6.51 18.30 -24.18
N MET A 693 5.66 18.14 -23.17
CA MET A 693 4.76 16.99 -23.06
C MET A 693 3.88 16.80 -24.31
N GLY A 694 3.37 17.87 -24.92
CA GLY A 694 2.51 17.76 -26.09
C GLY A 694 3.22 17.18 -27.31
N LYS A 695 4.43 17.68 -27.62
CA LYS A 695 5.25 17.16 -28.72
C LYS A 695 5.72 15.74 -28.44
N PHE A 696 6.14 15.47 -27.21
CA PHE A 696 6.63 14.13 -26.84
C PHE A 696 5.51 13.09 -26.88
N ALA A 697 4.29 13.44 -26.43
CA ALA A 697 3.12 12.58 -26.54
C ALA A 697 2.80 12.22 -27.99
N GLU A 698 2.91 13.17 -28.93
CA GLU A 698 2.73 12.91 -30.37
C GLU A 698 3.75 11.91 -30.92
N VAL A 699 5.03 12.08 -30.55
CA VAL A 699 6.10 11.15 -30.92
C VAL A 699 5.81 9.75 -30.37
N VAL A 700 5.52 9.63 -29.07
CA VAL A 700 5.27 8.32 -28.44
C VAL A 700 4.02 7.64 -29.00
N ASN A 701 2.95 8.40 -29.26
CA ASN A 701 1.72 7.89 -29.89
C ASN A 701 1.94 7.38 -31.32
N SER A 702 3.02 7.80 -31.99
CA SER A 702 3.41 7.28 -33.31
C SER A 702 4.24 5.99 -33.25
N CYS A 703 4.68 5.57 -32.07
CA CYS A 703 5.56 4.41 -31.87
C CYS A 703 4.77 3.13 -31.58
N SER A 704 5.30 2.00 -32.04
CA SER A 704 4.76 0.65 -31.79
C SER A 704 5.48 -0.06 -30.63
N VAL A 705 6.71 0.38 -30.31
CA VAL A 705 7.51 -0.15 -29.20
C VAL A 705 8.14 1.00 -28.43
N LEU A 706 8.10 0.94 -27.10
CA LEU A 706 8.89 1.79 -26.21
C LEU A 706 9.88 0.92 -25.44
N VAL A 707 11.15 1.23 -25.56
CA VAL A 707 12.24 0.61 -24.81
C VAL A 707 12.80 1.61 -23.82
N GLY A 708 13.05 1.19 -22.58
CA GLY A 708 13.83 2.01 -21.66
C GLY A 708 14.18 1.32 -20.36
N ALA A 709 15.21 1.83 -19.70
CA ALA A 709 15.57 1.44 -18.35
C ALA A 709 14.46 1.80 -17.35
N HIS A 710 14.24 0.93 -16.36
CA HIS A 710 13.29 1.18 -15.26
C HIS A 710 13.45 2.60 -14.70
N GLY A 711 12.35 3.35 -14.65
CA GLY A 711 12.25 4.66 -14.03
C GLY A 711 11.23 5.56 -14.71
N ALA A 712 11.23 6.83 -14.33
CA ALA A 712 10.14 7.76 -14.63
C ALA A 712 9.85 7.92 -16.13
N GLY A 713 10.87 7.85 -16.99
CA GLY A 713 10.70 7.99 -18.44
C GLY A 713 9.76 6.96 -19.07
N LEU A 714 9.64 5.75 -18.48
CA LEU A 714 8.71 4.71 -18.95
C LEU A 714 7.23 5.09 -18.74
N THR A 715 6.93 6.06 -17.89
CA THR A 715 5.56 6.57 -17.67
C THR A 715 4.94 7.07 -18.97
N ASN A 716 5.75 7.51 -19.93
CA ASN A 716 5.28 7.93 -21.25
C ASN A 716 4.59 6.80 -22.04
N ALA A 717 4.71 5.54 -21.61
CA ALA A 717 3.95 4.41 -22.18
C ALA A 717 2.42 4.63 -22.14
N VAL A 718 1.91 5.51 -21.28
CA VAL A 718 0.49 5.93 -21.30
C VAL A 718 0.05 6.52 -22.65
N PHE A 719 0.98 7.06 -23.45
CA PHE A 719 0.71 7.61 -24.77
C PHE A 719 0.88 6.61 -25.92
N LEU A 720 1.37 5.39 -25.65
CA LEU A 720 1.46 4.36 -26.68
C LEU A 720 0.06 3.93 -27.16
N PRO A 721 -0.10 3.58 -28.45
CA PRO A 721 -1.33 2.98 -28.93
C PRO A 721 -1.59 1.62 -28.27
N GLU A 722 -2.84 1.17 -28.29
CA GLU A 722 -3.22 -0.18 -27.84
C GLU A 722 -2.53 -1.25 -28.69
N GLY A 723 -2.16 -2.37 -28.08
CA GLY A 723 -1.38 -3.46 -28.70
C GLY A 723 0.12 -3.18 -28.82
N ALA A 724 0.58 -1.96 -28.57
CA ALA A 724 2.02 -1.63 -28.56
C ALA A 724 2.78 -2.39 -27.47
N VAL A 725 4.09 -2.50 -27.64
CA VAL A 725 4.98 -3.23 -26.73
C VAL A 725 5.77 -2.27 -25.84
N LEU A 726 5.70 -2.46 -24.52
CA LEU A 726 6.57 -1.82 -23.54
C LEU A 726 7.67 -2.79 -23.12
N VAL A 727 8.91 -2.48 -23.49
CA VAL A 727 10.10 -3.25 -23.09
C VAL A 727 10.84 -2.48 -21.99
N GLN A 728 10.83 -3.04 -20.79
CA GLN A 728 11.51 -2.47 -19.63
C GLN A 728 12.85 -3.17 -19.40
N VAL A 729 13.96 -2.42 -19.44
CA VAL A 729 15.25 -2.92 -18.95
C VAL A 729 15.28 -2.83 -17.43
N VAL A 730 15.40 -3.97 -16.76
CA VAL A 730 15.38 -4.14 -15.31
C VAL A 730 16.80 -4.36 -14.81
N GLY A 731 17.31 -3.40 -14.03
CA GLY A 731 18.63 -3.49 -13.40
C GLY A 731 18.66 -4.45 -12.21
N LEU A 732 19.85 -4.71 -11.66
CA LEU A 732 20.01 -5.52 -10.46
C LEU A 732 19.23 -4.91 -9.28
N GLY A 733 18.66 -5.77 -8.42
CA GLY A 733 18.04 -5.37 -7.16
C GLY A 733 16.75 -4.55 -7.29
N ILE A 734 16.13 -4.50 -8.48
CA ILE A 734 14.94 -3.66 -8.70
C ILE A 734 13.77 -4.40 -9.37
N ASP A 735 13.77 -5.74 -9.35
CA ASP A 735 12.71 -6.58 -9.91
C ASP A 735 11.32 -6.22 -9.37
N TRP A 736 11.17 -6.15 -8.05
CA TRP A 736 9.88 -5.91 -7.41
C TRP A 736 9.31 -4.54 -7.79
N ILE A 737 10.10 -3.47 -7.71
CA ILE A 737 9.65 -2.12 -8.06
C ILE A 737 9.40 -1.99 -9.57
N SER A 738 10.14 -2.71 -10.41
CA SER A 738 9.94 -2.71 -11.86
C SER A 738 8.60 -3.33 -12.24
N ASN A 739 8.31 -4.51 -11.72
CA ASN A 739 7.04 -5.18 -11.96
C ASN A 739 5.87 -4.39 -11.35
N THR A 740 6.02 -3.88 -10.13
CA THR A 740 4.93 -3.15 -9.44
C THR A 740 4.54 -1.87 -10.18
N TYR A 741 5.51 -1.13 -10.72
CA TYR A 741 5.25 0.18 -11.33
C TYR A 741 4.91 0.13 -12.83
N PHE A 742 5.36 -0.90 -13.55
CA PHE A 742 5.18 -0.97 -15.01
C PHE A 742 4.70 -2.33 -15.51
N GLY A 743 5.16 -3.44 -14.93
CA GLY A 743 4.72 -4.78 -15.34
C GLY A 743 3.24 -5.06 -15.06
N ILE A 744 2.79 -4.82 -13.82
CA ILE A 744 1.39 -4.97 -13.42
C ILE A 744 0.46 -3.98 -14.13
N PRO A 745 0.81 -2.68 -14.29
CA PRO A 745 -0.10 -1.71 -14.92
C PRO A 745 -0.21 -1.81 -16.45
N ALA A 746 0.83 -2.29 -17.15
CA ALA A 746 0.88 -2.29 -18.62
C ALA A 746 -0.28 -3.03 -19.31
N PRO A 747 -0.71 -4.24 -18.88
CA PRO A 747 -1.88 -4.89 -19.45
C PRO A 747 -3.17 -4.06 -19.33
N GLY A 748 -3.35 -3.36 -18.21
CA GLY A 748 -4.51 -2.47 -18.01
C GLY A 748 -4.53 -1.30 -19.00
N MET A 749 -3.36 -0.87 -19.48
CA MET A 749 -3.19 0.14 -20.53
C MET A 749 -3.38 -0.42 -21.95
N GLY A 750 -3.71 -1.71 -22.09
CA GLY A 750 -3.80 -2.40 -23.38
C GLY A 750 -2.43 -2.58 -24.05
N LEU A 751 -1.35 -2.68 -23.26
CA LEU A 751 0.02 -2.86 -23.77
C LEU A 751 0.51 -4.28 -23.55
N ASN A 752 1.32 -4.75 -24.48
CA ASN A 752 2.14 -5.94 -24.29
C ASN A 752 3.38 -5.58 -23.47
N TYR A 753 3.58 -6.21 -22.31
CA TYR A 753 4.72 -5.94 -21.44
C TYR A 753 5.80 -7.01 -21.57
N MET A 754 7.05 -6.56 -21.62
CA MET A 754 8.23 -7.42 -21.56
C MET A 754 9.27 -6.79 -20.63
N ASP A 755 9.89 -7.61 -19.78
CA ASP A 755 11.11 -7.22 -19.05
C ASP A 755 12.35 -7.85 -19.69
N TYR A 756 13.39 -7.03 -19.84
CA TYR A 756 14.74 -7.48 -20.10
C TYR A 756 15.54 -7.31 -18.83
N LYS A 757 15.74 -8.41 -18.11
CA LYS A 757 16.55 -8.42 -16.88
C LYS A 757 18.01 -8.52 -17.26
N ILE A 758 18.79 -7.55 -16.81
CA ILE A 758 20.22 -7.53 -17.06
C ILE A 758 20.90 -8.65 -16.29
N GLU A 759 22.01 -9.12 -16.83
CA GLU A 759 23.00 -9.90 -16.09
C GLU A 759 23.97 -8.98 -15.33
N PRO A 760 24.65 -9.49 -14.29
CA PRO A 760 25.69 -8.77 -13.56
C PRO A 760 26.72 -8.06 -14.45
N GLU A 761 27.15 -8.71 -15.53
CA GLU A 761 28.16 -8.23 -16.49
C GLU A 761 27.69 -7.00 -17.26
N GLU A 762 26.38 -6.84 -17.42
CA GLU A 762 25.78 -5.69 -18.09
C GLU A 762 25.63 -4.49 -17.13
N SER A 763 25.92 -4.65 -15.83
CA SER A 763 25.83 -3.58 -14.83
C SER A 763 27.17 -2.87 -14.62
N SER A 764 27.19 -1.54 -14.68
CA SER A 764 28.36 -0.73 -14.30
C SER A 764 28.77 -0.88 -12.83
N LEU A 765 27.91 -1.50 -12.00
CA LEU A 765 28.24 -1.79 -10.61
C LEU A 765 29.36 -2.83 -10.51
N ILE A 766 29.53 -3.71 -11.50
CA ILE A 766 30.53 -4.78 -11.48
C ILE A 766 31.95 -4.22 -11.39
N SER A 767 32.24 -3.12 -12.09
CA SER A 767 33.52 -2.41 -12.02
C SER A 767 33.68 -1.59 -10.74
N LEU A 768 32.57 -1.14 -10.14
CA LEU A 768 32.59 -0.29 -8.95
C LEU A 768 32.78 -1.09 -7.66
N TYR A 769 32.19 -2.28 -7.60
CA TYR A 769 32.14 -3.10 -6.39
C TYR A 769 32.94 -4.39 -6.49
N GLY A 770 33.27 -4.86 -7.70
CA GLY A 770 33.86 -6.17 -7.94
C GLY A 770 32.82 -7.27 -8.10
N LYS A 771 33.16 -8.33 -8.84
CA LYS A 771 32.23 -9.41 -9.23
C LYS A 771 31.62 -10.13 -8.03
N ASP A 772 32.39 -10.35 -6.98
CA ASP A 772 31.97 -11.15 -5.83
C ASP A 772 31.28 -10.32 -4.73
N HIS A 773 31.16 -9.00 -4.91
CA HIS A 773 30.56 -8.13 -3.90
C HIS A 773 29.05 -8.37 -3.79
N PRO A 774 28.43 -8.33 -2.60
CA PRO A 774 26.99 -8.58 -2.43
C PRO A 774 26.08 -7.68 -3.27
N VAL A 775 26.56 -6.49 -3.65
CA VAL A 775 25.84 -5.62 -4.58
C VAL A 775 25.57 -6.29 -5.94
N ILE A 776 26.43 -7.21 -6.34
CA ILE A 776 26.39 -7.93 -7.62
C ILE A 776 25.78 -9.32 -7.44
N VAL A 777 26.32 -10.12 -6.52
CA VAL A 777 25.91 -11.53 -6.35
C VAL A 777 24.66 -11.74 -5.51
N ASP A 778 24.31 -10.77 -4.64
CA ASP A 778 23.11 -10.84 -3.80
C ASP A 778 22.42 -9.46 -3.66
N PRO A 779 21.82 -8.93 -4.76
CA PRO A 779 21.17 -7.64 -4.72
C PRO A 779 19.98 -7.55 -3.76
N GLU A 780 19.34 -8.68 -3.47
CA GLU A 780 18.25 -8.76 -2.52
C GLU A 780 18.72 -8.42 -1.10
N SER A 781 19.91 -8.89 -0.67
CA SER A 781 20.49 -8.52 0.64
C SER A 781 20.74 -7.02 0.80
N ILE A 782 20.97 -6.30 -0.29
CA ILE A 782 21.18 -4.85 -0.27
C ILE A 782 19.84 -4.13 -0.20
N THR A 783 18.85 -4.58 -0.96
CA THR A 783 17.51 -3.98 -0.98
C THR A 783 16.71 -4.26 0.30
N SER A 784 16.95 -5.40 0.95
CA SER A 784 16.35 -5.76 2.24
C SER A 784 16.78 -4.85 3.39
N LYS A 785 17.91 -4.12 3.24
CA LYS A 785 18.36 -3.07 4.16
C LYS A 785 17.51 -1.80 4.10
N GLY A 786 16.52 -1.75 3.21
CA GLY A 786 15.54 -0.68 3.08
C GLY A 786 15.64 0.09 1.78
N TYR A 787 14.55 0.81 1.45
CA TYR A 787 14.39 1.51 0.18
C TYR A 787 15.53 2.50 -0.12
N GLU A 788 15.97 3.30 0.85
CA GLU A 788 17.02 4.30 0.60
C GLU A 788 18.39 3.66 0.27
N VAL A 789 18.71 2.51 0.87
CA VAL A 789 19.94 1.77 0.58
C VAL A 789 19.88 1.18 -0.84
N GLY A 790 18.79 0.48 -1.15
CA GLY A 790 18.58 -0.06 -2.50
C GLY A 790 18.55 1.04 -3.56
N ARG A 791 17.90 2.17 -3.28
CA ARG A 791 17.86 3.35 -4.15
C ARG A 791 19.25 3.92 -4.40
N ALA A 792 20.05 4.13 -3.34
CA ALA A 792 21.39 4.69 -3.46
C ALA A 792 22.31 3.84 -4.35
N VAL A 793 22.17 2.51 -4.31
CA VAL A 793 22.98 1.59 -5.10
C VAL A 793 22.37 1.40 -6.50
N TYR A 794 21.18 0.83 -6.59
CA TYR A 794 20.64 0.31 -7.85
C TYR A 794 19.87 1.32 -8.69
N LEU A 795 19.37 2.40 -8.08
CA LEU A 795 18.64 3.45 -8.82
C LEU A 795 19.51 4.66 -9.17
N LEU A 796 20.55 4.94 -8.38
CA LEU A 796 21.40 6.12 -8.54
C LEU A 796 22.79 5.82 -9.12
N LYS A 797 23.43 4.70 -8.78
CA LYS A 797 24.83 4.41 -9.19
C LYS A 797 24.97 3.43 -10.35
N GLN A 798 23.91 2.71 -10.69
CA GLN A 798 23.92 1.69 -11.73
C GLN A 798 23.64 2.29 -13.10
N ASN A 799 24.49 1.98 -14.08
CA ASN A 799 24.31 2.17 -15.53
C ASN A 799 24.47 0.82 -16.24
N PHE A 800 24.13 0.75 -17.52
CA PHE A 800 24.00 -0.51 -18.24
C PHE A 800 24.86 -0.55 -19.49
N ASN A 801 25.63 -1.61 -19.67
CA ASN A 801 26.27 -1.98 -20.92
C ASN A 801 25.54 -3.22 -21.46
N ILE A 802 24.55 -3.01 -22.32
CA ILE A 802 23.59 -4.05 -22.70
C ILE A 802 24.25 -5.07 -23.64
N ASP A 803 24.06 -6.35 -23.36
CA ASP A 803 24.40 -7.41 -24.30
C ASP A 803 23.44 -7.33 -25.49
N VAL A 804 23.91 -6.80 -26.61
CA VAL A 804 23.07 -6.60 -27.80
C VAL A 804 22.64 -7.90 -28.47
N VAL A 805 23.34 -9.02 -28.24
CA VAL A 805 22.96 -10.34 -28.77
C VAL A 805 21.75 -10.86 -28.00
N ARG A 806 21.80 -10.86 -26.67
CA ARG A 806 20.67 -11.23 -25.81
C ARG A 806 19.51 -10.26 -25.97
N PHE A 807 19.79 -8.96 -26.06
CA PHE A 807 18.75 -7.96 -26.23
C PHE A 807 18.05 -8.07 -27.60
N ARG A 808 18.78 -8.47 -28.65
CA ARG A 808 18.20 -8.75 -29.98
C ARG A 808 17.07 -9.78 -29.89
N GLU A 809 17.25 -10.86 -29.14
CA GLU A 809 16.21 -11.89 -28.96
C GLU A 809 14.92 -11.33 -28.36
N THR A 810 15.05 -10.38 -27.41
CA THR A 810 13.91 -9.69 -26.80
C THR A 810 13.16 -8.85 -27.83
N LEU A 811 13.87 -8.15 -28.71
CA LEU A 811 13.24 -7.34 -29.75
C LEU A 811 12.64 -8.17 -30.88
N VAL A 812 13.18 -9.35 -31.19
CA VAL A 812 12.55 -10.31 -32.11
C VAL A 812 11.21 -10.78 -31.55
N LYS A 813 11.14 -11.08 -30.25
CA LYS A 813 9.87 -11.41 -29.58
C LYS A 813 8.89 -10.21 -29.63
N ALA A 814 9.38 -8.98 -29.42
CA ALA A 814 8.56 -7.78 -29.54
C ALA A 814 7.99 -7.58 -30.96
N LEU A 815 8.76 -7.89 -32.02
CA LEU A 815 8.25 -7.91 -33.40
C LEU A 815 7.13 -8.94 -33.58
N GLY A 816 7.30 -10.13 -33.01
CA GLY A 816 6.28 -11.18 -33.03
C GLY A 816 4.95 -10.74 -32.40
N LEU A 817 5.00 -10.00 -31.29
CA LEU A 817 3.81 -9.43 -30.64
C LEU A 817 3.12 -8.34 -31.48
N LEU A 818 3.84 -7.72 -32.42
CA LEU A 818 3.29 -6.80 -33.42
C LEU A 818 2.78 -7.53 -34.69
N GLY A 819 2.81 -8.87 -34.71
CA GLY A 819 2.43 -9.68 -35.87
C GLY A 819 3.43 -9.62 -37.03
N ARG A 820 4.72 -9.39 -36.75
CA ARG A 820 5.78 -9.22 -37.74
C ARG A 820 6.93 -10.20 -37.53
N SER A 821 7.58 -10.57 -38.62
CA SER A 821 8.81 -11.37 -38.60
C SER A 821 10.05 -10.50 -38.68
N ALA A 822 11.12 -10.89 -37.99
CA ALA A 822 12.42 -10.27 -38.18
C ALA A 822 12.91 -10.50 -39.63
N PRO A 823 13.65 -9.56 -40.24
CA PRO A 823 14.31 -9.79 -41.52
C PRO A 823 15.19 -11.05 -41.42
N LEU A 824 15.11 -11.94 -42.41
CA LEU A 824 16.07 -13.02 -42.57
C LEU A 824 17.43 -12.37 -42.83
N GLY A 825 18.28 -12.37 -41.81
CA GLY A 825 19.60 -11.76 -41.81
C GLY A 825 20.57 -12.64 -41.05
#